data_AF-A0A449BL28-F1
#
_entry.id   AF-A0A449BL28-F1
#
_cell.length_a   1.000
_cell.length_b   1.000
_cell.length_c   1.000
_cell.angle_alpha   90.00
_cell.angle_beta   90.00
_cell.angle_gamma   90.00
#
_symmetry.space_group_name_H-M   'P 1'
#
loop_
_entity.id
_entity.type
_entity.pdbx_description
1 polymer ?
#
loop_
_entity_poly.entity_id
_entity_poly.type
_entity_poly.pdbx_seq_one_letter_code
_entity_poly.pdbx_strand_id
1 'polypeptide(L)'
;MKKILSILLMLLLIPTLVACVNFNDNSPKINVTVDLENYQVTEISDGLEARIDLLSNFISLTIKLDSIFSSYGLKVNGKTINKNKYTISNNELIYNFKAKDFMKKSEKITTLLKLNSDGGLWHKEDLVHITPSFTFDNISHNDEESRDITIFTNVSTGLRWYYKLFLKYETSLDIYKVVFVDPRDKAIEALDLPDYDFILALHYQNADIETNSELKSLFTTSSLNSIVSLDNDLETATTAYVYTNSNNEANYQIYLNEEFILPTPQKAQFDFVGWFDGVNVIETFTPYTAKTDNYVKELTAQYGGMSIESLNNYLNSIIPQFTDKDLKLPLAYSDYTINWESSNESVISKTGKFNNSFNDDEVTLTAKITKSDGSTYQYTYKTEVRMMKSFSNGIASGYIYRSYSSLPDLLFETLDIINAAFIDLDTNGNLKGTAYLNNVATEIMPRAKAYGNYVVLVVGPASEPSVWSEVARSQEKINRMADQLVEIINEYGFHGVDLDWETPTSSEKTNFTKLAKTVYEKVKANNPNHLVTAAIAGGQWQMPRYDLENSNQYLDYVNMMMYGLVNNGGRYQNPLKAATSWHNSTLQLGATTSSTSIAESVQLFNNLGVPDSKLIVGLAFYGIRQVRTKTGNTYGSFTNAGSVFYNEIVQIMNNPDYITAYDERASVPYIYKTDGTEFISFDNPRSIAEKAQWIKREGLAGLMFWEYGTDTTNILLEALKESMYKEK
;
A
#
# COMPACT_ATOMS: atom_id res chain seq x y z
N MET A 1 -42.48 -15.06 -61.04
CA MET A 1 -43.88 -14.69 -60.75
C MET A 1 -43.92 -13.39 -59.95
N LYS A 2 -45.09 -12.73 -59.86
CA LYS A 2 -45.50 -11.57 -59.02
C LYS A 2 -44.63 -11.33 -57.75
N LYS A 3 -44.29 -10.12 -57.27
CA LYS A 3 -44.51 -8.68 -57.66
C LYS A 3 -43.42 -7.83 -56.92
N ILE A 4 -42.68 -6.89 -57.56
CA ILE A 4 -42.91 -5.41 -57.63
C ILE A 4 -42.90 -4.72 -56.24
N LEU A 5 -42.05 -3.74 -55.88
CA LEU A 5 -40.93 -2.95 -56.50
C LEU A 5 -40.01 -2.44 -55.32
N SER A 6 -38.83 -1.78 -55.36
CA SER A 6 -37.89 -1.10 -56.30
C SER A 6 -36.43 -1.25 -55.74
N ILE A 7 -35.26 -0.97 -56.34
CA ILE A 7 -34.75 -0.19 -57.52
C ILE A 7 -34.54 1.33 -57.28
N LEU A 8 -33.38 1.99 -57.51
CA LEU A 8 -31.92 1.64 -57.46
C LEU A 8 -31.03 2.93 -57.48
N LEU A 9 -29.72 2.77 -57.17
CA LEU A 9 -28.54 3.67 -57.15
C LEU A 9 -28.43 4.97 -57.99
N MET A 10 -27.78 5.96 -57.36
CA MET A 10 -26.69 6.87 -57.81
C MET A 10 -26.35 7.07 -59.31
N LEU A 11 -26.18 8.34 -59.73
CA LEU A 11 -24.84 8.98 -59.91
C LEU A 11 -24.93 10.53 -60.01
N LEU A 12 -23.80 11.23 -60.11
CA LEU A 12 -23.67 12.71 -60.02
C LEU A 12 -23.84 13.46 -61.35
N LEU A 13 -24.44 14.67 -61.34
CA LEU A 13 -23.97 15.89 -62.07
C LEU A 13 -24.79 17.16 -61.71
N ILE A 14 -24.45 18.31 -62.30
CA ILE A 14 -24.65 19.72 -61.84
C ILE A 14 -24.82 20.62 -63.11
N PRO A 15 -25.52 21.80 -63.17
CA PRO A 15 -25.97 22.76 -62.12
C PRO A 15 -27.45 23.28 -62.28
N THR A 16 -27.74 24.47 -61.70
CA THR A 16 -28.83 25.46 -62.02
C THR A 16 -30.28 25.13 -61.62
N LEU A 17 -31.02 26.00 -60.92
CA LEU A 17 -31.74 27.24 -61.36
C LEU A 17 -32.82 26.96 -62.44
N VAL A 18 -34.02 27.56 -62.43
CA VAL A 18 -34.39 28.92 -61.96
C VAL A 18 -35.67 28.93 -61.11
N ALA A 19 -35.63 29.53 -59.91
CA ALA A 19 -36.83 30.00 -59.22
C ALA A 19 -37.23 31.39 -59.76
N CYS A 20 -38.17 31.44 -60.71
CA CYS A 20 -38.45 32.66 -61.48
C CYS A 20 -39.37 33.64 -60.72
N VAL A 21 -38.83 34.30 -59.69
CA VAL A 21 -39.52 35.38 -58.99
C VAL A 21 -39.38 36.68 -59.80
N ASN A 22 -40.37 36.96 -60.64
CA ASN A 22 -40.43 38.18 -61.45
C ASN A 22 -40.57 39.44 -60.58
N PHE A 23 -39.45 40.10 -60.27
CA PHE A 23 -39.43 41.42 -59.61
C PHE A 23 -39.61 42.58 -60.61
N ASN A 24 -40.69 42.53 -61.40
CA ASN A 24 -41.25 43.71 -62.07
C ASN A 24 -42.17 44.46 -61.09
N ASP A 25 -41.58 44.93 -59.99
CA ASP A 25 -42.19 45.89 -59.07
C ASP A 25 -41.56 47.26 -59.36
N ASN A 26 -42.36 48.21 -59.87
CA ASN A 26 -41.92 49.58 -60.21
C ASN A 26 -41.76 50.47 -58.96
N SER A 27 -41.83 49.90 -57.75
CA SER A 27 -41.48 50.58 -56.50
C SER A 27 -40.08 51.22 -56.55
N PRO A 28 -39.87 52.40 -55.90
CA PRO A 28 -38.55 53.03 -55.84
C PRO A 28 -37.53 52.12 -55.16
N LYS A 29 -36.28 52.10 -55.68
CA LYS A 29 -35.21 51.23 -55.17
C LYS A 29 -34.26 52.03 -54.29
N ILE A 30 -34.13 51.61 -53.04
CA ILE A 30 -33.20 52.19 -52.07
C ILE A 30 -31.97 51.28 -52.01
N ASN A 31 -30.83 51.81 -52.42
CA ASN A 31 -29.52 51.21 -52.17
C ASN A 31 -28.90 51.90 -50.94
N VAL A 32 -28.35 51.10 -50.03
CA VAL A 32 -27.59 51.55 -48.86
C VAL A 32 -26.28 50.77 -48.80
N THR A 33 -25.17 51.46 -48.60
CA THR A 33 -23.87 50.89 -48.24
C THR A 33 -23.60 51.21 -46.77
N VAL A 34 -23.12 50.20 -46.05
CA VAL A 34 -23.00 50.14 -44.61
C VAL A 34 -21.63 49.61 -44.26
N ASP A 35 -20.88 50.40 -43.49
CA ASP A 35 -19.73 49.94 -42.74
C ASP A 35 -20.22 49.19 -41.49
N LEU A 36 -19.86 47.91 -41.38
CA LEU A 36 -20.22 47.01 -40.28
C LEU A 36 -19.14 46.92 -39.20
N GLU A 37 -17.97 47.52 -39.43
CA GLU A 37 -16.87 47.65 -38.47
C GLU A 37 -17.07 48.92 -37.64
N ASN A 38 -17.42 50.03 -38.30
CA ASN A 38 -17.71 51.33 -37.66
C ASN A 38 -19.20 51.60 -37.42
N TYR A 39 -20.10 50.67 -37.78
CA TYR A 39 -21.57 50.74 -37.61
C TYR A 39 -22.22 51.99 -38.24
N GLN A 40 -21.77 52.41 -39.42
CA GLN A 40 -22.21 53.64 -40.09
C GLN A 40 -22.76 53.39 -41.50
N VAL A 41 -23.73 54.20 -41.90
CA VAL A 41 -24.17 54.28 -43.30
C VAL A 41 -23.14 55.11 -44.08
N THR A 42 -22.45 54.49 -45.03
CA THR A 42 -21.39 55.13 -45.83
C THR A 42 -21.90 55.65 -47.17
N GLU A 43 -22.94 55.04 -47.73
CA GLU A 43 -23.64 55.54 -48.92
C GLU A 43 -25.15 55.27 -48.78
N ILE A 44 -25.98 56.16 -49.32
CA ILE A 44 -27.41 55.92 -49.49
C ILE A 44 -27.88 56.61 -50.78
N SER A 45 -29.00 56.14 -51.33
CA SER A 45 -29.62 56.74 -52.52
C SER A 45 -30.07 58.18 -52.24
N ASP A 46 -29.79 59.09 -53.18
CA ASP A 46 -29.90 60.53 -53.04
C ASP A 46 -31.22 61.01 -52.39
N GLY A 47 -31.09 61.93 -51.42
CA GLY A 47 -32.21 62.56 -50.73
C GLY A 47 -32.77 61.82 -49.52
N LEU A 48 -32.28 60.61 -49.21
CA LEU A 48 -32.75 59.84 -48.05
C LEU A 48 -31.76 59.90 -46.87
N GLU A 49 -32.27 60.09 -45.66
CA GLU A 49 -31.50 59.89 -44.43
C GLU A 49 -31.59 58.43 -43.96
N ALA A 50 -30.48 57.88 -43.44
CA ALA A 50 -30.50 56.62 -42.71
C ALA A 50 -29.54 56.64 -41.52
N ARG A 51 -29.91 55.89 -40.47
CA ARG A 51 -29.10 55.62 -39.28
C ARG A 51 -28.97 54.12 -39.06
N ILE A 52 -27.98 53.74 -38.26
CA ILE A 52 -27.82 52.39 -37.76
C ILE A 52 -27.83 52.43 -36.24
N ASP A 53 -28.73 51.64 -35.66
CA ASP A 53 -28.89 51.49 -34.22
C ASP A 53 -28.39 50.07 -33.84
N LEU A 54 -27.36 49.98 -32.99
CA LEU A 54 -26.85 48.69 -32.50
C LEU A 54 -27.72 48.23 -31.32
N LEU A 55 -28.33 47.05 -31.46
CA LEU A 55 -29.20 46.45 -30.45
C LEU A 55 -28.60 45.10 -30.01
N SER A 56 -28.93 44.66 -28.80
CA SER A 56 -28.22 43.58 -28.08
C SER A 56 -28.11 42.23 -28.79
N ASN A 57 -28.86 42.01 -29.87
CA ASN A 57 -28.85 40.77 -30.66
C ASN A 57 -28.84 40.99 -32.19
N PHE A 58 -28.89 42.24 -32.67
CA PHE A 58 -29.02 42.59 -34.10
C PHE A 58 -28.70 44.06 -34.36
N ILE A 59 -28.37 44.36 -35.62
CA ILE A 59 -28.21 45.71 -36.15
C ILE A 59 -29.55 46.14 -36.78
N SER A 60 -30.04 47.33 -36.42
CA SER A 60 -31.21 47.95 -37.03
C SER A 60 -30.79 49.06 -37.98
N LEU A 61 -30.93 48.84 -39.29
CA LEU A 61 -30.84 49.90 -40.29
C LEU A 61 -32.20 50.59 -40.41
N THR A 62 -32.25 51.88 -40.09
CA THR A 62 -33.47 52.68 -40.15
C THR A 62 -33.33 53.80 -41.18
N ILE A 63 -34.19 53.80 -42.21
CA ILE A 63 -34.16 54.74 -43.34
C ILE A 63 -35.42 55.60 -43.30
N LYS A 64 -35.29 56.94 -43.32
CA LYS A 64 -36.44 57.85 -43.45
C LYS A 64 -36.93 57.94 -44.89
N LEU A 65 -38.22 58.16 -45.07
CA LEU A 65 -38.91 58.21 -46.36
C LEU A 65 -39.82 59.45 -46.44
N ASP A 66 -39.66 60.27 -47.47
CA ASP A 66 -40.49 61.49 -47.66
C ASP A 66 -41.92 61.20 -48.20
N SER A 67 -42.29 59.92 -48.30
CA SER A 67 -43.64 59.38 -48.54
C SER A 67 -44.41 59.86 -49.79
N ILE A 68 -44.40 59.04 -50.84
CA ILE A 68 -45.55 58.92 -51.77
C ILE A 68 -45.87 57.45 -52.17
N PHE A 69 -45.13 56.46 -51.65
CA PHE A 69 -45.17 55.08 -52.14
C PHE A 69 -45.49 54.07 -51.04
N SER A 70 -46.35 53.09 -51.37
CA SER A 70 -46.75 52.00 -50.48
C SER A 70 -45.74 50.84 -50.41
N SER A 71 -44.71 50.84 -51.26
CA SER A 71 -43.55 49.96 -51.12
C SER A 71 -42.30 50.51 -51.80
N TYR A 72 -41.16 49.98 -51.37
CA TYR A 72 -39.81 50.26 -51.85
C TYR A 72 -39.09 48.92 -52.09
N GLY A 73 -37.99 48.93 -52.86
CA GLY A 73 -37.08 47.79 -52.98
C GLY A 73 -35.75 48.08 -52.31
N LEU A 74 -35.46 47.45 -51.17
CA LEU A 74 -34.22 47.66 -50.41
C LEU A 74 -33.06 46.76 -50.92
N LYS A 75 -31.86 47.35 -51.02
CA LYS A 75 -30.59 46.66 -51.27
C LYS A 75 -29.53 47.17 -50.28
N VAL A 76 -28.94 46.29 -49.49
CA VAL A 76 -27.91 46.63 -48.48
C VAL A 76 -26.61 45.93 -48.83
N ASN A 77 -25.47 46.65 -48.87
CA ASN A 77 -24.15 46.13 -49.23
C ASN A 77 -24.16 45.25 -50.50
N GLY A 78 -24.85 45.73 -51.54
CA GLY A 78 -24.99 45.03 -52.81
C GLY A 78 -26.00 43.87 -52.84
N LYS A 79 -26.59 43.48 -51.71
CA LYS A 79 -27.52 42.35 -51.56
C LYS A 79 -28.97 42.83 -51.51
N THR A 80 -29.82 42.33 -52.42
CA THR A 80 -31.26 42.64 -52.43
C THR A 80 -31.97 42.01 -51.23
N ILE A 81 -32.78 42.79 -50.52
CA ILE A 81 -33.51 42.35 -49.33
C ILE A 81 -34.95 42.00 -49.69
N ASN A 82 -35.44 40.85 -49.22
CA ASN A 82 -36.81 40.42 -49.46
C ASN A 82 -37.82 41.32 -48.71
N LYS A 83 -38.97 41.61 -49.34
CA LYS A 83 -40.05 42.49 -48.84
C LYS A 83 -40.65 42.04 -47.50
N ASN A 84 -40.43 40.78 -47.10
CA ASN A 84 -40.83 40.23 -45.81
C ASN A 84 -39.75 40.30 -44.71
N LYS A 85 -38.60 40.96 -44.97
CA LYS A 85 -37.49 41.09 -44.01
C LYS A 85 -37.32 42.49 -43.40
N TYR A 86 -37.98 43.50 -43.96
CA TYR A 86 -38.03 44.86 -43.41
C TYR A 86 -39.50 45.29 -43.22
N THR A 87 -39.73 46.25 -42.33
CA THR A 87 -41.04 46.88 -42.11
C THR A 87 -41.01 48.32 -42.62
N ILE A 88 -42.17 48.83 -43.05
CA ILE A 88 -42.36 50.25 -43.38
C ILE A 88 -43.51 50.77 -42.51
N SER A 89 -43.24 51.79 -41.70
CA SER A 89 -44.20 52.37 -40.75
C SER A 89 -43.76 53.77 -40.34
N ASN A 90 -44.70 54.70 -40.17
CA ASN A 90 -44.43 56.07 -39.70
C ASN A 90 -43.30 56.79 -40.49
N ASN A 91 -43.31 56.65 -41.82
CA ASN A 91 -42.28 57.15 -42.73
C ASN A 91 -40.84 56.62 -42.49
N GLU A 92 -40.64 55.56 -41.70
CA GLU A 92 -39.37 54.84 -41.61
C GLU A 92 -39.47 53.43 -42.22
N LEU A 93 -38.42 53.03 -42.94
CA LEU A 93 -38.15 51.64 -43.34
C LEU A 93 -37.10 51.07 -42.39
N ILE A 94 -37.47 50.03 -41.64
CA ILE A 94 -36.61 49.40 -40.62
C ILE A 94 -36.23 48.00 -41.08
N TYR A 95 -34.92 47.74 -41.18
CA TYR A 95 -34.36 46.44 -41.53
C TYR A 95 -33.43 45.93 -40.43
N ASN A 96 -33.83 44.82 -39.78
CA ASN A 96 -33.08 44.17 -38.72
C ASN A 96 -32.29 42.96 -39.25
N PHE A 97 -30.99 42.90 -38.95
CA PHE A 97 -30.08 41.84 -39.44
C PHE A 97 -28.92 41.59 -38.48
N LYS A 98 -28.15 40.51 -38.68
CA LYS A 98 -26.90 40.27 -37.95
C LYS A 98 -25.71 40.57 -38.87
N ALA A 99 -24.63 41.17 -38.35
CA ALA A 99 -23.46 41.55 -39.15
C ALA A 99 -22.95 40.41 -40.05
N LYS A 100 -22.89 39.19 -39.49
CA LYS A 100 -22.50 37.95 -40.18
C LYS A 100 -23.34 37.59 -41.42
N ASP A 101 -24.54 38.14 -41.57
CA ASP A 101 -25.40 37.91 -42.73
C ASP A 101 -24.90 38.65 -43.98
N PHE A 102 -23.96 39.59 -43.84
CA PHE A 102 -23.41 40.45 -44.89
C PHE A 102 -21.88 40.38 -45.04
N MET A 103 -21.18 39.81 -44.06
CA MET A 103 -19.75 39.52 -44.19
C MET A 103 -19.49 38.56 -45.35
N LYS A 104 -18.48 38.85 -46.18
CA LYS A 104 -17.96 37.84 -47.12
C LYS A 104 -17.34 36.69 -46.30
N LYS A 105 -17.58 35.45 -46.73
CA LYS A 105 -16.94 34.27 -46.14
C LYS A 105 -15.44 34.35 -46.42
N SER A 106 -14.66 34.75 -45.41
CA SER A 106 -13.20 34.81 -45.48
C SER A 106 -12.60 33.40 -45.51
N GLU A 107 -11.40 33.30 -46.08
CA GLU A 107 -10.56 32.12 -45.94
C GLU A 107 -10.13 32.01 -44.47
N LYS A 108 -10.11 30.78 -43.93
CA LYS A 108 -9.63 30.51 -42.57
C LYS A 108 -8.09 30.50 -42.62
N ILE A 109 -7.42 31.21 -41.74
CA ILE A 109 -5.96 31.16 -41.59
C ILE A 109 -5.57 30.16 -40.49
N THR A 110 -4.43 29.50 -40.65
CA THR A 110 -3.83 28.74 -39.55
C THR A 110 -3.35 29.72 -38.47
N THR A 111 -3.89 29.58 -37.27
CA THR A 111 -3.49 30.37 -36.09
C THR A 111 -2.65 29.51 -35.16
N LEU A 112 -1.56 30.06 -34.62
CA LEU A 112 -0.79 29.40 -33.58
C LEU A 112 -1.30 29.85 -32.21
N LEU A 113 -1.92 28.94 -31.48
CA LEU A 113 -2.29 29.14 -30.09
C LEU A 113 -1.18 28.59 -29.19
N LYS A 114 -0.67 29.40 -28.26
CA LYS A 114 0.11 28.93 -27.11
C LYS A 114 -0.78 28.88 -25.89
N LEU A 115 -0.91 27.69 -25.29
CA LEU A 115 -1.57 27.48 -24.00
C LEU A 115 -0.49 27.26 -22.94
N ASN A 116 -0.34 28.18 -21.98
CA ASN A 116 0.54 28.02 -20.82
C ASN A 116 -0.27 27.52 -19.62
N SER A 117 -0.10 26.25 -19.25
CA SER A 117 -0.92 25.60 -18.22
C SER A 117 -0.63 26.02 -16.77
N ASP A 118 0.34 26.90 -16.51
CA ASP A 118 0.77 27.31 -15.14
C ASP A 118 0.93 26.10 -14.19
N GLY A 119 1.61 25.05 -14.68
CA GLY A 119 1.88 23.83 -13.90
C GLY A 119 0.71 22.85 -13.76
N GLY A 120 -0.41 23.07 -14.46
CA GLY A 120 -1.45 22.05 -14.65
C GLY A 120 -1.06 21.00 -15.70
N LEU A 121 -1.63 19.80 -15.56
CA LEU A 121 -1.52 18.68 -16.48
C LEU A 121 -2.78 18.57 -17.35
N TRP A 122 -2.65 17.93 -18.51
CA TRP A 122 -3.74 17.74 -19.48
C TRP A 122 -4.36 16.35 -19.39
N HIS A 123 -5.60 16.21 -19.88
CA HIS A 123 -6.17 14.90 -20.17
C HIS A 123 -5.57 14.31 -21.45
N LYS A 124 -5.58 12.98 -21.58
CA LYS A 124 -5.09 12.28 -22.78
C LYS A 124 -5.75 12.76 -24.08
N GLU A 125 -7.04 13.08 -24.01
CA GLU A 125 -7.81 13.60 -25.15
C GLU A 125 -7.40 15.03 -25.58
N ASP A 126 -6.77 15.82 -24.70
CA ASP A 126 -6.19 17.12 -25.06
C ASP A 126 -4.84 16.94 -25.78
N LEU A 127 -4.05 15.95 -25.36
CA LEU A 127 -2.66 15.74 -25.80
C LEU A 127 -2.53 15.44 -27.30
N VAL A 128 -3.58 14.93 -27.96
CA VAL A 128 -3.59 14.68 -29.41
C VAL A 128 -3.58 15.98 -30.24
N HIS A 129 -3.90 17.12 -29.63
CA HIS A 129 -3.82 18.45 -30.24
C HIS A 129 -2.48 19.15 -29.99
N ILE A 130 -1.59 18.52 -29.23
CA ILE A 130 -0.34 19.10 -28.72
C ILE A 130 0.86 18.38 -29.33
N THR A 131 1.80 19.14 -29.88
CA THR A 131 3.09 18.60 -30.34
C THR A 131 3.89 18.05 -29.15
N PRO A 132 4.28 16.76 -29.13
CA PRO A 132 5.11 16.19 -28.07
C PRO A 132 6.55 16.73 -28.13
N SER A 133 7.28 16.61 -27.02
CA SER A 133 8.72 16.91 -26.98
C SER A 133 9.54 15.81 -27.66
N PHE A 134 9.12 14.55 -27.49
CA PHE A 134 9.75 13.38 -28.09
C PHE A 134 8.70 12.33 -28.46
N THR A 135 8.97 11.56 -29.51
CA THR A 135 8.18 10.40 -29.93
C THR A 135 9.07 9.16 -29.94
N PHE A 136 8.54 8.05 -29.45
CA PHE A 136 9.20 6.76 -29.39
C PHE A 136 8.41 5.76 -30.23
N ASP A 137 8.96 5.21 -31.31
CA ASP A 137 8.28 4.23 -32.16
C ASP A 137 8.89 2.82 -32.03
N ASN A 138 8.11 1.79 -32.40
CA ASN A 138 8.49 0.37 -32.37
C ASN A 138 8.73 -0.15 -30.95
N ILE A 139 7.84 0.20 -30.03
CA ILE A 139 7.92 -0.22 -28.63
C ILE A 139 7.67 -1.73 -28.49
N SER A 140 8.45 -2.36 -27.61
CA SER A 140 8.32 -3.77 -27.20
C SER A 140 7.79 -3.88 -25.76
N HIS A 141 7.21 -5.01 -25.38
CA HIS A 141 6.51 -5.17 -24.08
C HIS A 141 7.07 -6.36 -23.28
N ASN A 142 7.57 -6.11 -22.06
CA ASN A 142 8.26 -7.05 -21.17
C ASN A 142 9.43 -7.84 -21.80
N ASP A 143 10.07 -7.32 -22.85
CA ASP A 143 11.16 -8.01 -23.56
C ASP A 143 12.54 -7.61 -23.01
N GLU A 144 13.13 -8.45 -22.15
CA GLU A 144 14.46 -8.21 -21.58
C GLU A 144 15.64 -8.50 -22.55
N GLU A 145 15.39 -9.10 -23.73
CA GLU A 145 16.39 -9.27 -24.80
C GLU A 145 16.37 -8.13 -25.83
N SER A 146 15.28 -7.35 -25.87
CA SER A 146 15.11 -6.16 -26.71
C SER A 146 16.26 -5.16 -26.54
N ARG A 147 16.78 -4.68 -27.67
CA ARG A 147 17.78 -3.60 -27.71
C ARG A 147 17.16 -2.24 -28.00
N ASP A 148 15.85 -2.20 -28.17
CA ASP A 148 15.11 -1.01 -28.55
C ASP A 148 14.36 -0.45 -27.32
N ILE A 149 13.27 0.26 -27.54
CA ILE A 149 12.48 0.85 -26.46
C ILE A 149 11.48 -0.19 -25.97
N THR A 150 11.42 -0.38 -24.65
CA THR A 150 10.65 -1.44 -24.02
C THR A 150 9.81 -0.88 -22.87
N ILE A 151 8.54 -1.27 -22.80
CA ILE A 151 7.68 -1.06 -21.63
C ILE A 151 7.72 -2.31 -20.77
N PHE A 152 8.07 -2.17 -19.49
CA PHE A 152 8.04 -3.23 -18.49
C PHE A 152 6.95 -3.00 -17.46
N THR A 153 6.39 -4.09 -16.95
CA THR A 153 5.49 -4.10 -15.80
C THR A 153 6.26 -4.07 -14.47
N ASN A 154 5.59 -3.66 -13.38
CA ASN A 154 6.24 -3.50 -12.06
C ASN A 154 6.77 -4.79 -11.40
N VAL A 155 6.61 -5.96 -12.03
CA VAL A 155 7.22 -7.23 -11.58
C VAL A 155 8.64 -7.47 -12.10
N SER A 156 9.11 -6.73 -13.12
CA SER A 156 10.49 -6.82 -13.61
C SER A 156 11.48 -6.19 -12.62
N THR A 157 12.55 -6.90 -12.28
CA THR A 157 13.58 -6.43 -11.33
C THR A 157 14.96 -6.21 -11.99
N GLY A 158 15.36 -7.10 -12.90
CA GLY A 158 16.74 -7.21 -13.42
C GLY A 158 17.28 -6.07 -14.29
N LEU A 159 16.56 -4.96 -14.46
CA LEU A 159 16.78 -3.92 -15.48
C LEU A 159 17.98 -2.98 -15.23
N ARG A 160 19.12 -3.53 -14.79
CA ARG A 160 20.37 -2.79 -14.51
C ARG A 160 20.95 -2.06 -15.72
N TRP A 161 20.79 -2.64 -16.92
CA TRP A 161 21.41 -2.16 -18.15
C TRP A 161 20.51 -1.23 -18.98
N TYR A 162 19.37 -0.84 -18.42
CA TYR A 162 18.40 0.07 -19.04
C TYR A 162 18.44 1.45 -18.40
N TYR A 163 18.35 2.49 -19.23
CA TYR A 163 17.87 3.80 -18.80
C TYR A 163 16.36 3.69 -18.55
N LYS A 164 15.82 4.27 -17.47
CA LYS A 164 14.44 3.99 -17.02
C LYS A 164 13.67 5.26 -16.64
N LEU A 165 12.47 5.43 -17.19
CA LEU A 165 11.41 6.31 -16.69
C LEU A 165 10.37 5.43 -15.99
N PHE A 166 10.17 5.63 -14.69
CA PHE A 166 9.12 4.94 -13.93
C PHE A 166 7.82 5.73 -14.03
N LEU A 167 6.75 5.06 -14.41
CA LEU A 167 5.47 5.63 -14.79
C LEU A 167 4.38 5.22 -13.80
N LYS A 168 3.65 6.20 -13.27
CA LYS A 168 2.39 6.00 -12.55
C LYS A 168 1.23 6.49 -13.43
N TYR A 169 0.15 5.72 -13.50
CA TYR A 169 -1.07 6.08 -14.21
C TYR A 169 -1.93 7.03 -13.36
N GLU A 170 -2.36 8.16 -13.92
CA GLU A 170 -3.31 9.07 -13.30
C GLU A 170 -4.70 8.84 -13.89
N THR A 171 -5.56 8.19 -13.11
CA THR A 171 -6.89 7.76 -13.55
C THR A 171 -7.84 8.94 -13.74
N SER A 172 -7.60 10.11 -13.12
CA SER A 172 -8.41 11.31 -13.38
C SER A 172 -8.11 11.98 -14.73
N LEU A 173 -7.00 11.61 -15.39
CA LEU A 173 -6.49 12.24 -16.61
C LEU A 173 -6.30 11.27 -17.79
N ASP A 174 -6.30 9.94 -17.56
CA ASP A 174 -5.94 8.90 -18.54
C ASP A 174 -4.50 9.02 -19.08
N ILE A 175 -3.57 9.52 -18.26
CA ILE A 175 -2.16 9.73 -18.63
C ILE A 175 -1.20 8.93 -17.75
N TYR A 176 0.00 8.68 -18.26
CA TYR A 176 1.13 8.24 -17.43
C TYR A 176 2.01 9.44 -17.05
N LYS A 177 2.45 9.47 -15.79
CA LYS A 177 3.34 10.50 -15.26
C LYS A 177 4.67 9.89 -14.85
N VAL A 178 5.78 10.53 -15.24
CA VAL A 178 7.13 10.17 -14.78
C VAL A 178 7.27 10.50 -13.30
N VAL A 179 7.32 9.46 -12.45
CA VAL A 179 7.44 9.55 -10.99
C VAL A 179 8.87 9.32 -10.48
N PHE A 180 9.71 8.59 -11.24
CA PHE A 180 11.13 8.40 -10.95
C PHE A 180 11.93 8.23 -12.24
N VAL A 181 13.23 8.52 -12.19
CA VAL A 181 14.16 8.40 -13.32
C VAL A 181 15.47 7.77 -12.85
N ASP A 182 15.92 6.71 -13.52
CA ASP A 182 17.27 6.14 -13.33
C ASP A 182 18.12 6.31 -14.60
N PRO A 183 19.28 6.97 -14.53
CA PRO A 183 20.19 7.20 -15.66
C PRO A 183 21.03 5.96 -16.01
N ARG A 184 20.51 4.75 -15.73
CA ARG A 184 21.17 3.44 -15.84
C ARG A 184 22.34 3.29 -14.85
N ASP A 185 22.05 3.48 -13.57
CA ASP A 185 23.00 3.27 -12.47
C ASP A 185 22.78 1.93 -11.73
N LYS A 186 21.52 1.48 -11.57
CA LYS A 186 21.18 0.30 -10.75
C LYS A 186 20.12 -0.64 -11.35
N ALA A 187 20.07 -1.85 -10.79
CA ALA A 187 18.91 -2.74 -10.86
C ALA A 187 17.79 -2.24 -9.92
N ILE A 188 16.56 -2.71 -10.13
CA ILE A 188 15.36 -2.13 -9.51
C ILE A 188 15.31 -2.42 -8.00
N GLU A 189 15.74 -3.61 -7.59
CA GLU A 189 15.85 -4.02 -6.18
C GLU A 189 16.91 -3.23 -5.36
N ALA A 190 17.65 -2.33 -6.00
CA ALA A 190 18.63 -1.44 -5.36
C ALA A 190 18.26 0.06 -5.49
N LEU A 191 17.09 0.39 -6.05
CA LEU A 191 16.55 1.75 -6.12
C LEU A 191 15.52 1.97 -4.99
N ASP A 192 15.50 3.18 -4.44
CA ASP A 192 14.47 3.65 -3.51
C ASP A 192 13.37 4.31 -4.35
N LEU A 193 12.27 3.58 -4.58
CA LEU A 193 11.28 3.89 -5.61
C LEU A 193 9.95 4.37 -5.00
N PRO A 194 9.30 5.38 -5.59
CA PRO A 194 7.90 5.70 -5.30
C PRO A 194 6.98 4.59 -5.83
N ASP A 195 5.69 4.70 -5.55
CA ASP A 195 4.66 3.89 -6.22
C ASP A 195 4.68 4.14 -7.74
N TYR A 196 4.72 3.08 -8.54
CA TYR A 196 4.72 3.07 -10.01
C TYR A 196 4.03 1.80 -10.55
N ASP A 197 3.51 1.89 -11.77
CA ASP A 197 2.80 0.79 -12.43
C ASP A 197 3.66 0.14 -13.53
N PHE A 198 4.37 0.98 -14.30
CA PHE A 198 5.14 0.56 -15.48
C PHE A 198 6.49 1.29 -15.57
N ILE A 199 7.40 0.78 -16.41
CA ILE A 199 8.70 1.39 -16.68
C ILE A 199 8.89 1.49 -18.18
N LEU A 200 9.05 2.71 -18.70
CA LEU A 200 9.49 2.94 -20.08
C LEU A 200 11.02 2.99 -20.09
N ALA A 201 11.64 2.06 -20.82
CA ALA A 201 13.04 1.74 -20.69
C ALA A 201 13.77 1.67 -22.04
N LEU A 202 15.03 2.11 -22.07
CA LEU A 202 15.91 2.06 -23.23
C LEU A 202 17.19 1.28 -22.89
N HIS A 203 17.46 0.19 -23.60
CA HIS A 203 18.66 -0.61 -23.37
C HIS A 203 19.93 0.14 -23.81
N TYR A 204 21.01 0.09 -23.02
CA TYR A 204 22.21 0.88 -23.28
C TYR A 204 23.00 0.49 -24.55
N GLN A 205 22.72 -0.68 -25.15
CA GLN A 205 23.28 -1.11 -26.42
C GLN A 205 22.35 -0.85 -27.62
N ASN A 206 21.35 0.03 -27.48
CA ASN A 206 20.54 0.45 -28.62
C ASN A 206 21.44 0.99 -29.75
N ALA A 207 21.13 0.62 -30.99
CA ALA A 207 21.99 0.84 -32.13
C ALA A 207 21.77 2.18 -32.85
N ASP A 208 20.67 2.89 -32.57
CA ASP A 208 20.36 4.17 -33.18
C ASP A 208 21.09 5.32 -32.46
N ILE A 209 21.92 6.04 -33.21
CA ILE A 209 22.83 7.07 -32.72
C ILE A 209 22.11 8.40 -32.44
N GLU A 210 21.00 8.66 -33.14
CA GLU A 210 20.19 9.88 -33.04
C GLU A 210 19.35 9.80 -31.76
N THR A 211 18.54 8.73 -31.66
CA THR A 211 17.94 8.17 -30.43
C THR A 211 18.91 8.19 -29.25
N ASN A 212 20.14 7.68 -29.40
CA ASN A 212 21.10 7.64 -28.29
C ASN A 212 21.54 9.01 -27.76
N SER A 213 21.37 10.10 -28.51
CA SER A 213 21.92 11.41 -28.14
C SER A 213 20.89 12.29 -27.44
N GLU A 214 19.71 12.44 -28.03
CA GLU A 214 18.65 13.29 -27.46
C GLU A 214 17.96 12.61 -26.27
N LEU A 215 17.69 11.30 -26.35
CA LEU A 215 16.95 10.59 -25.30
C LEU A 215 17.75 10.45 -24.00
N LYS A 216 19.09 10.52 -24.04
CA LYS A 216 19.88 10.58 -22.80
C LYS A 216 19.65 11.87 -22.00
N SER A 217 19.06 12.91 -22.59
CA SER A 217 18.55 14.07 -21.84
C SER A 217 17.27 13.74 -21.06
N LEU A 218 16.38 12.90 -21.62
CA LEU A 218 15.16 12.46 -20.97
C LEU A 218 15.41 11.66 -19.70
N PHE A 219 16.43 10.78 -19.69
CA PHE A 219 16.75 9.97 -18.51
C PHE A 219 17.58 10.73 -17.45
N THR A 220 17.23 11.99 -17.22
CA THR A 220 17.79 12.85 -16.15
C THR A 220 16.68 13.45 -15.29
N THR A 221 17.03 14.06 -14.15
CA THR A 221 16.06 14.56 -13.15
C THR A 221 15.19 15.73 -13.64
N SER A 222 15.53 16.40 -14.74
CA SER A 222 14.68 17.43 -15.36
C SER A 222 13.40 16.88 -15.99
N SER A 223 13.33 15.57 -16.24
CA SER A 223 12.13 14.91 -16.79
C SER A 223 11.14 14.44 -15.73
N LEU A 224 11.45 14.61 -14.44
CA LEU A 224 10.52 14.28 -13.36
C LEU A 224 9.22 15.09 -13.52
N ASN A 225 8.06 14.44 -13.42
CA ASN A 225 6.73 14.98 -13.73
C ASN A 225 6.42 15.17 -15.23
N SER A 226 7.25 14.73 -16.18
CA SER A 226 6.85 14.69 -17.60
C SER A 226 5.65 13.77 -17.81
N ILE A 227 4.82 14.09 -18.80
CA ILE A 227 3.69 13.25 -19.20
C ILE A 227 4.14 12.28 -20.30
N VAL A 228 3.68 11.04 -20.23
CA VAL A 228 3.77 10.04 -21.29
C VAL A 228 2.37 9.63 -21.70
N SER A 229 2.07 9.72 -23.00
CA SER A 229 0.86 9.16 -23.62
C SER A 229 1.24 8.01 -24.54
N LEU A 230 0.35 7.04 -24.71
CA LEU A 230 0.52 5.88 -25.59
C LEU A 230 -0.49 5.96 -26.75
N ASP A 231 -0.10 5.49 -27.93
CA ASP A 231 -0.94 5.40 -29.12
C ASP A 231 -2.13 4.45 -28.96
N ASN A 232 -1.93 3.36 -28.22
CA ASN A 232 -2.90 2.31 -27.92
C ASN A 232 -2.78 1.86 -26.45
N ASP A 233 -3.62 0.92 -26.03
CA ASP A 233 -3.51 0.31 -24.70
C ASP A 233 -2.16 -0.40 -24.50
N LEU A 234 -1.67 -0.45 -23.26
CA LEU A 234 -0.32 -0.86 -22.86
C LEU A 234 0.22 -2.16 -23.49
N GLU A 235 -0.63 -3.18 -23.67
CA GLU A 235 -0.28 -4.48 -24.29
C GLU A 235 -0.04 -4.39 -25.81
N THR A 236 -0.48 -3.29 -26.42
CA THR A 236 -0.55 -3.06 -27.87
C THR A 236 0.07 -1.73 -28.32
N ALA A 237 0.60 -0.94 -27.38
CA ALA A 237 1.20 0.36 -27.65
C ALA A 237 2.45 0.21 -28.53
N THR A 238 2.40 0.80 -29.73
CA THR A 238 3.54 0.80 -30.68
C THR A 238 4.34 2.10 -30.63
N THR A 239 3.72 3.17 -30.13
CA THR A 239 4.31 4.51 -30.04
C THR A 239 4.01 5.19 -28.70
N ALA A 240 5.01 5.82 -28.09
CA ALA A 240 4.85 6.65 -26.89
C ALA A 240 5.28 8.10 -27.14
N TYR A 241 4.46 9.04 -26.66
CA TYR A 241 4.63 10.48 -26.81
C TYR A 241 5.01 11.10 -25.46
N VAL A 242 6.16 11.77 -25.38
CA VAL A 242 6.64 12.40 -24.14
C VAL A 242 6.49 13.91 -24.21
N TYR A 243 5.86 14.50 -23.20
CA TYR A 243 5.67 15.94 -23.05
C TYR A 243 6.47 16.42 -21.83
N THR A 244 7.58 17.11 -22.10
CA THR A 244 8.52 17.58 -21.07
C THR A 244 8.20 19.00 -20.60
N ASN A 245 8.41 19.28 -19.31
CA ASN A 245 8.19 20.61 -18.72
C ASN A 245 9.42 21.55 -18.89
N SER A 246 10.06 21.51 -20.08
CA SER A 246 11.46 21.92 -20.26
C SER A 246 11.73 23.44 -20.29
N ASN A 247 10.71 24.31 -20.19
CA ASN A 247 10.86 25.76 -20.35
C ASN A 247 10.23 26.63 -19.23
N ASN A 248 9.70 26.06 -18.14
CA ASN A 248 8.91 26.71 -17.06
C ASN A 248 7.62 27.44 -17.50
N GLU A 249 7.54 27.93 -18.73
CA GLU A 249 6.28 28.16 -19.44
C GLU A 249 5.95 26.88 -20.20
N ALA A 250 4.91 26.16 -19.77
CA ALA A 250 4.44 24.96 -20.45
C ALA A 250 3.64 25.35 -21.70
N ASN A 251 4.32 25.96 -22.67
CA ASN A 251 3.75 26.62 -23.86
C ASN A 251 3.37 25.60 -24.95
N TYR A 252 2.20 24.98 -24.80
CA TYR A 252 1.71 24.00 -25.75
C TYR A 252 1.18 24.69 -27.02
N GLN A 253 1.72 24.28 -28.17
CA GLN A 253 1.49 24.90 -29.47
C GLN A 253 0.44 24.13 -30.27
N ILE A 254 -0.72 24.76 -30.50
CA ILE A 254 -1.83 24.18 -31.26
C ILE A 254 -2.05 25.00 -32.55
N TYR A 255 -2.04 24.33 -33.70
CA TYR A 255 -2.28 24.94 -35.01
C TYR A 255 -3.76 24.85 -35.39
N LEU A 256 -4.51 25.92 -35.12
CA LEU A 256 -5.94 25.96 -35.30
C LEU A 256 -6.32 26.51 -36.67
N ASN A 257 -7.10 25.73 -37.42
CA ASN A 257 -7.79 26.17 -38.64
C ASN A 257 -9.31 26.24 -38.45
N GLU A 258 -9.84 26.03 -37.25
CA GLU A 258 -11.28 26.14 -36.96
C GLU A 258 -11.59 26.47 -35.50
N GLU A 259 -12.88 26.50 -35.16
CA GLU A 259 -13.36 26.81 -33.82
C GLU A 259 -13.01 25.68 -32.86
N PHE A 260 -12.38 26.02 -31.75
CA PHE A 260 -11.79 25.06 -30.81
C PHE A 260 -12.24 25.42 -29.40
N ILE A 261 -12.87 24.46 -28.72
CA ILE A 261 -13.15 24.57 -27.28
C ILE A 261 -11.81 24.44 -26.57
N LEU A 262 -11.52 25.34 -25.63
CA LEU A 262 -10.23 25.29 -24.96
C LEU A 262 -10.20 24.14 -23.95
N PRO A 263 -9.18 23.25 -23.99
CA PRO A 263 -9.06 22.13 -23.08
C PRO A 263 -8.91 22.58 -21.61
N THR A 264 -9.29 21.72 -20.67
CA THR A 264 -9.35 22.04 -19.23
C THR A 264 -8.22 21.32 -18.48
N PRO A 265 -7.12 22.01 -18.15
CA PRO A 265 -6.00 21.41 -17.44
C PRO A 265 -6.34 21.24 -15.95
N GLN A 266 -5.92 20.12 -15.34
CA GLN A 266 -6.04 19.92 -13.90
C GLN A 266 -4.73 20.28 -13.19
N LYS A 267 -4.83 21.05 -12.11
CA LYS A 267 -3.71 21.39 -11.23
C LYS A 267 -4.04 20.88 -9.83
N ALA A 268 -3.25 19.93 -9.33
CA ALA A 268 -3.54 19.28 -8.05
C ALA A 268 -3.68 20.32 -6.92
N GLN A 269 -4.77 20.21 -6.15
CA GLN A 269 -5.19 21.15 -5.10
C GLN A 269 -5.68 22.54 -5.57
N PHE A 270 -6.05 22.72 -6.85
CA PHE A 270 -6.66 23.98 -7.33
C PHE A 270 -7.79 23.72 -8.35
N ASP A 271 -8.86 24.51 -8.29
CA ASP A 271 -9.95 24.48 -9.27
C ASP A 271 -9.57 25.37 -10.48
N PHE A 272 -9.80 24.91 -11.72
CA PHE A 272 -9.51 25.70 -12.92
C PHE A 272 -10.53 26.85 -13.11
N VAL A 273 -10.05 28.08 -13.28
CA VAL A 273 -10.88 29.30 -13.38
C VAL A 273 -11.14 29.70 -14.83
N GLY A 274 -10.27 29.29 -15.77
CA GLY A 274 -10.38 29.61 -17.18
C GLY A 274 -9.04 29.98 -17.82
N TRP A 275 -9.05 30.15 -19.15
CA TRP A 275 -7.92 30.68 -19.90
C TRP A 275 -7.99 32.20 -19.95
N PHE A 276 -6.86 32.87 -19.71
CA PHE A 276 -6.79 34.33 -19.69
C PHE A 276 -5.86 34.86 -20.77
N ASP A 277 -6.30 35.91 -21.47
CA ASP A 277 -5.47 36.65 -22.43
C ASP A 277 -4.73 37.85 -21.83
N GLY A 278 -4.51 37.79 -20.51
CA GLY A 278 -3.98 38.87 -19.68
C GLY A 278 -5.07 39.74 -19.04
N VAL A 279 -6.29 39.78 -19.59
CA VAL A 279 -7.43 40.54 -19.01
C VAL A 279 -8.74 39.77 -19.04
N ASN A 280 -9.05 39.04 -20.11
CA ASN A 280 -10.37 38.43 -20.31
C ASN A 280 -10.31 36.91 -20.15
N VAL A 281 -11.38 36.32 -19.61
CA VAL A 281 -11.62 34.87 -19.67
C VAL A 281 -11.99 34.48 -21.10
N ILE A 282 -11.35 33.43 -21.61
CA ILE A 282 -11.61 32.81 -22.91
C ILE A 282 -12.02 31.35 -22.65
N GLU A 283 -13.16 30.92 -23.19
CA GLU A 283 -13.64 29.53 -23.08
C GLU A 283 -13.54 28.79 -24.43
N THR A 284 -13.72 29.52 -25.53
CA THR A 284 -13.63 29.00 -26.91
C THR A 284 -12.75 29.92 -27.75
N PHE A 285 -11.89 29.33 -28.59
CA PHE A 285 -11.09 30.08 -29.55
C PHE A 285 -11.67 30.00 -30.96
N THR A 286 -11.87 31.16 -31.60
CA THR A 286 -12.43 31.25 -32.96
C THR A 286 -11.49 32.04 -33.89
N PRO A 287 -10.83 31.41 -34.89
CA PRO A 287 -9.80 32.06 -35.69
C PRO A 287 -10.38 32.99 -36.77
N TYR A 288 -10.35 34.32 -36.54
CA TYR A 288 -10.82 35.33 -37.50
C TYR A 288 -9.99 36.62 -37.53
N THR A 289 -9.55 37.00 -38.75
CA THR A 289 -8.88 38.27 -39.15
C THR A 289 -7.51 38.57 -38.50
N ALA A 290 -6.57 39.26 -39.15
CA ALA A 290 -6.60 39.99 -40.43
C ALA A 290 -5.63 39.41 -41.49
N LYS A 291 -5.38 40.14 -42.59
CA LYS A 291 -4.71 39.63 -43.81
C LYS A 291 -3.17 39.76 -43.77
N THR A 292 -2.55 39.16 -42.76
CA THR A 292 -1.10 39.09 -42.55
C THR A 292 -0.71 37.71 -42.02
N ASP A 293 0.50 37.24 -42.33
CA ASP A 293 0.92 35.86 -42.08
C ASP A 293 0.99 35.49 -40.58
N ASN A 294 0.61 34.25 -40.26
CA ASN A 294 0.74 33.57 -38.96
C ASN A 294 0.45 34.42 -37.71
N TYR A 295 -0.83 34.58 -37.38
CA TYR A 295 -1.23 35.13 -36.08
C TYR A 295 -0.85 34.17 -34.93
N VAL A 296 -0.32 34.73 -33.84
CA VAL A 296 0.00 34.00 -32.60
C VAL A 296 -0.83 34.60 -31.47
N LYS A 297 -1.53 33.75 -30.71
CA LYS A 297 -2.22 34.15 -29.46
C LYS A 297 -1.67 33.32 -28.32
N GLU A 298 -1.39 33.97 -27.20
CA GLU A 298 -0.94 33.34 -25.96
C GLU A 298 -2.06 33.45 -24.93
N LEU A 299 -2.36 32.35 -24.24
CA LEU A 299 -3.32 32.29 -23.15
C LEU A 299 -2.69 31.55 -21.96
N THR A 300 -2.96 32.04 -20.75
CA THR A 300 -2.46 31.44 -19.51
C THR A 300 -3.62 30.89 -18.68
N ALA A 301 -3.47 29.67 -18.17
CA ALA A 301 -4.43 29.08 -17.23
C ALA A 301 -4.41 29.86 -15.90
N GLN A 302 -5.58 30.15 -15.33
CA GLN A 302 -5.69 30.56 -13.94
C GLN A 302 -6.42 29.51 -13.11
N TYR A 303 -6.06 29.44 -11.83
CA TYR A 303 -6.62 28.49 -10.89
C TYR A 303 -6.96 29.17 -9.56
N GLY A 304 -8.03 28.70 -8.91
CA GLY A 304 -8.53 29.18 -7.64
C GLY A 304 -8.31 28.17 -6.51
N GLY A 305 -8.44 28.64 -5.27
CA GLY A 305 -8.49 27.75 -4.10
C GLY A 305 -9.71 26.83 -4.18
N MET A 306 -9.53 25.53 -3.93
CA MET A 306 -10.61 24.56 -4.13
C MET A 306 -11.79 24.76 -3.18
N SER A 307 -12.96 24.25 -3.55
CA SER A 307 -14.10 24.20 -2.61
C SER A 307 -13.82 23.34 -1.38
N ILE A 308 -14.46 23.65 -0.25
CA ILE A 308 -14.40 22.84 0.98
C ILE A 308 -14.99 21.43 0.78
N GLU A 309 -15.93 21.28 -0.16
CA GLU A 309 -16.48 19.99 -0.58
C GLU A 309 -15.44 19.16 -1.36
N SER A 310 -14.68 19.80 -2.25
CA SER A 310 -13.53 19.18 -2.95
C SER A 310 -12.49 18.68 -1.95
N LEU A 311 -12.17 19.48 -0.92
CA LEU A 311 -11.28 19.07 0.18
C LEU A 311 -11.86 17.89 0.98
N ASN A 312 -13.14 17.92 1.36
CA ASN A 312 -13.78 16.79 2.02
C ASN A 312 -13.72 15.51 1.18
N ASN A 313 -13.95 15.60 -0.13
CA ASN A 313 -13.89 14.45 -1.04
C ASN A 313 -12.46 13.89 -1.16
N TYR A 314 -11.44 14.74 -1.20
CA TYR A 314 -10.04 14.32 -1.11
C TYR A 314 -9.68 13.65 0.23
N LEU A 315 -10.15 14.20 1.36
CA LEU A 315 -9.89 13.61 2.67
C LEU A 315 -10.58 12.24 2.84
N ASN A 316 -11.78 12.07 2.28
CA ASN A 316 -12.45 10.77 2.22
C ASN A 316 -11.71 9.74 1.33
N SER A 317 -10.98 10.16 0.29
CA SER A 317 -10.27 9.20 -0.58
C SER A 317 -8.93 8.73 -0.01
N ILE A 318 -8.33 9.47 0.92
CA ILE A 318 -7.06 9.11 1.56
C ILE A 318 -7.20 8.43 2.94
N ILE A 319 -8.38 8.46 3.56
CA ILE A 319 -8.69 7.72 4.79
C ILE A 319 -9.56 6.51 4.44
N PRO A 320 -8.98 5.30 4.36
CA PRO A 320 -9.73 4.10 3.99
C PRO A 320 -10.68 3.66 5.10
N GLN A 321 -11.71 2.87 4.75
CA GLN A 321 -12.58 2.24 5.75
C GLN A 321 -11.80 1.33 6.72
N PHE A 322 -10.68 0.73 6.30
CA PHE A 322 -9.80 -0.07 7.15
C PHE A 322 -8.33 0.29 6.92
N THR A 323 -7.51 0.34 7.98
CA THR A 323 -6.06 0.46 7.88
C THR A 323 -5.28 -0.45 8.84
N ASP A 324 -4.15 -0.95 8.36
CA ASP A 324 -3.10 -1.66 9.10
C ASP A 324 -1.72 -1.02 8.91
N LYS A 325 -1.70 0.21 8.41
CA LYS A 325 -0.50 0.98 8.06
C LYS A 325 -0.67 2.47 8.34
N ASP A 326 0.45 3.17 8.38
CA ASP A 326 0.50 4.60 8.68
C ASP A 326 -0.17 5.43 7.56
N LEU A 327 -1.06 6.35 7.95
CA LEU A 327 -1.83 7.21 7.07
C LEU A 327 -1.10 8.51 6.76
N LYS A 328 -1.12 8.95 5.50
CA LYS A 328 -0.50 10.23 5.07
C LYS A 328 -1.46 11.40 5.29
N LEU A 329 -1.65 11.80 6.56
CA LEU A 329 -2.56 12.88 6.93
C LEU A 329 -1.99 14.27 6.51
N PRO A 330 -2.67 15.02 5.61
CA PRO A 330 -2.18 16.30 5.10
C PRO A 330 -2.37 17.42 6.11
N LEU A 331 -1.37 18.29 6.28
CA LEU A 331 -1.45 19.46 7.18
C LEU A 331 -1.96 20.75 6.48
N ALA A 332 -2.02 20.74 5.15
CA ALA A 332 -2.55 21.81 4.33
C ALA A 332 -3.04 21.24 2.99
N TYR A 333 -3.95 21.95 2.35
CA TYR A 333 -4.45 21.65 1.02
C TYR A 333 -5.00 22.92 0.39
N SER A 334 -4.55 23.32 -0.80
CA SER A 334 -4.98 24.58 -1.42
C SER A 334 -4.75 25.79 -0.48
N ASP A 335 -5.75 26.64 -0.22
CA ASP A 335 -5.69 27.73 0.77
C ASP A 335 -6.19 27.35 2.19
N TYR A 336 -6.34 26.04 2.48
CA TYR A 336 -6.75 25.53 3.79
C TYR A 336 -5.56 24.94 4.57
N THR A 337 -5.53 25.22 5.87
CA THR A 337 -4.70 24.52 6.88
C THR A 337 -5.54 23.46 7.59
N ILE A 338 -4.95 22.31 7.93
CA ILE A 338 -5.63 21.15 8.49
C ILE A 338 -4.91 20.69 9.75
N ASN A 339 -5.59 20.73 10.89
CA ASN A 339 -5.12 20.18 12.16
C ASN A 339 -5.89 18.88 12.46
N TRP A 340 -5.15 17.80 12.77
CA TRP A 340 -5.74 16.49 13.02
C TRP A 340 -5.87 16.19 14.51
N GLU A 341 -6.95 15.51 14.86
CA GLU A 341 -7.18 14.86 16.15
C GLU A 341 -7.61 13.41 15.91
N SER A 342 -7.39 12.53 16.89
CA SER A 342 -7.74 11.11 16.83
C SER A 342 -8.48 10.71 18.10
N SER A 343 -9.50 9.86 17.99
CA SER A 343 -10.19 9.29 19.15
C SER A 343 -9.28 8.37 19.98
N ASN A 344 -8.22 7.83 19.38
CA ASN A 344 -7.21 7.07 20.08
C ASN A 344 -5.81 7.32 19.45
N GLU A 345 -5.07 8.33 19.98
CA GLU A 345 -3.70 8.65 19.53
C GLU A 345 -2.67 7.52 19.76
N SER A 346 -2.98 6.48 20.55
CA SER A 346 -2.10 5.31 20.71
C SER A 346 -2.23 4.30 19.56
N VAL A 347 -3.38 4.27 18.86
CA VAL A 347 -3.67 3.36 17.74
C VAL A 347 -3.47 4.07 16.40
N ILE A 348 -3.97 5.29 16.23
CA ILE A 348 -3.56 6.18 15.12
C ILE A 348 -3.27 7.56 15.70
N SER A 349 -2.01 8.01 15.63
CA SER A 349 -1.62 9.34 16.08
C SER A 349 -2.22 10.44 15.20
N LYS A 350 -2.23 11.69 15.68
CA LYS A 350 -2.58 12.86 14.84
C LYS A 350 -1.63 13.13 13.66
N THR A 351 -0.51 12.41 13.56
CA THR A 351 0.38 12.42 12.38
C THR A 351 0.14 11.21 11.47
N GLY A 352 -0.90 10.41 11.73
CA GLY A 352 -1.27 9.22 10.99
C GLY A 352 -0.44 7.97 11.29
N LYS A 353 0.50 8.00 12.26
CA LYS A 353 1.28 6.80 12.63
C LYS A 353 0.34 5.77 13.24
N PHE A 354 0.29 4.56 12.67
CA PHE A 354 -0.55 3.46 13.13
C PHE A 354 0.22 2.52 14.07
N ASN A 355 -0.46 1.99 15.09
CA ASN A 355 -0.02 0.84 15.90
C ASN A 355 -1.24 -0.08 16.11
N ASN A 356 -1.03 -1.38 16.31
CA ASN A 356 -2.15 -2.32 16.52
C ASN A 356 -2.97 -1.96 17.76
N SER A 357 -4.28 -2.21 17.68
CA SER A 357 -5.20 -2.01 18.79
C SER A 357 -5.36 -3.27 19.64
N PHE A 358 -5.43 -3.09 20.96
CA PHE A 358 -5.72 -4.18 21.90
C PHE A 358 -7.21 -4.37 22.19
N ASN A 359 -8.05 -3.36 21.93
CA ASN A 359 -9.44 -3.30 22.41
C ASN A 359 -10.42 -2.62 21.43
N ASP A 360 -9.98 -1.57 20.72
CA ASP A 360 -10.81 -0.82 19.77
C ASP A 360 -10.67 -1.39 18.36
N ASP A 361 -11.77 -1.67 17.67
CA ASP A 361 -11.80 -2.07 16.26
C ASP A 361 -11.89 -0.88 15.28
N GLU A 362 -12.21 0.32 15.78
CA GLU A 362 -12.39 1.54 15.00
C GLU A 362 -11.72 2.77 15.65
N VAL A 363 -11.10 3.63 14.83
CA VAL A 363 -10.60 4.96 15.22
C VAL A 363 -11.32 6.04 14.41
N THR A 364 -11.76 7.11 15.09
CA THR A 364 -12.29 8.32 14.43
C THR A 364 -11.22 9.39 14.36
N LEU A 365 -10.86 9.79 13.14
CA LEU A 365 -9.96 10.91 12.84
C LEU A 365 -10.78 12.17 12.56
N THR A 366 -10.41 13.28 13.17
CA THR A 366 -11.09 14.58 13.01
C THR A 366 -10.16 15.58 12.34
N ALA A 367 -10.56 16.09 11.18
CA ALA A 367 -9.90 17.20 10.49
C ALA A 367 -10.53 18.53 10.93
N LYS A 368 -9.77 19.36 11.65
CA LYS A 368 -10.12 20.75 11.97
C LYS A 368 -9.45 21.68 10.96
N ILE A 369 -10.26 22.27 10.11
CA ILE A 369 -9.82 22.95 8.89
C ILE A 369 -10.02 24.47 9.06
N THR A 370 -9.03 25.25 8.66
CA THR A 370 -9.09 26.72 8.64
C THR A 370 -8.66 27.23 7.27
N LYS A 371 -9.50 28.03 6.61
CA LYS A 371 -9.23 28.67 5.33
C LYS A 371 -8.45 29.98 5.51
N SER A 372 -7.74 30.44 4.47
CA SER A 372 -6.99 31.69 4.44
C SER A 372 -7.78 32.95 4.87
N ASP A 373 -9.08 32.99 4.61
CA ASP A 373 -10.00 34.07 5.00
C ASP A 373 -10.48 34.01 6.47
N GLY A 374 -10.05 32.99 7.22
CA GLY A 374 -10.42 32.77 8.62
C GLY A 374 -11.65 31.89 8.82
N SER A 375 -12.32 31.43 7.76
CA SER A 375 -13.44 30.48 7.86
C SER A 375 -12.96 29.13 8.39
N THR A 376 -13.74 28.50 9.28
CA THR A 376 -13.40 27.21 9.89
C THR A 376 -14.44 26.14 9.59
N TYR A 377 -13.97 24.90 9.45
CA TYR A 377 -14.76 23.72 9.13
C TYR A 377 -14.25 22.51 9.94
N GLN A 378 -15.07 21.47 10.09
CA GLN A 378 -14.66 20.23 10.73
C GLN A 378 -15.31 19.03 10.06
N TYR A 379 -14.50 18.00 9.77
CA TYR A 379 -14.97 16.71 9.27
C TYR A 379 -14.41 15.56 10.10
N THR A 380 -15.11 14.43 10.12
CA THR A 380 -14.79 13.24 10.92
C THR A 380 -14.85 11.99 10.08
N TYR A 381 -13.79 11.18 10.10
CA TYR A 381 -13.63 9.98 9.29
C TYR A 381 -13.42 8.79 10.23
N LYS A 382 -14.18 7.71 10.03
CA LYS A 382 -14.03 6.46 10.76
C LYS A 382 -13.15 5.51 9.95
N THR A 383 -12.18 4.88 10.60
CA THR A 383 -11.33 3.86 9.99
C THR A 383 -11.20 2.68 10.96
N GLU A 384 -11.60 1.50 10.50
CA GLU A 384 -11.38 0.22 11.17
C GLU A 384 -9.88 -0.07 11.23
N VAL A 385 -9.43 -0.76 12.27
CA VAL A 385 -7.99 -0.94 12.56
C VAL A 385 -7.63 -2.39 12.83
N ARG A 386 -6.42 -2.79 12.42
CA ARG A 386 -5.91 -4.14 12.71
C ARG A 386 -5.65 -4.34 14.19
N MET A 387 -6.61 -4.97 14.86
CA MET A 387 -6.47 -5.48 16.22
C MET A 387 -5.35 -6.52 16.36
N MET A 388 -4.87 -6.67 17.58
CA MET A 388 -4.07 -7.81 18.02
C MET A 388 -4.87 -9.11 17.98
N LYS A 389 -4.21 -10.25 17.78
CA LYS A 389 -4.86 -11.57 17.73
C LYS A 389 -5.55 -11.92 19.06
N SER A 390 -6.72 -12.53 18.96
CA SER A 390 -7.51 -12.95 20.12
C SER A 390 -7.10 -14.35 20.62
N PHE A 391 -6.70 -14.46 21.88
CA PHE A 391 -6.39 -15.74 22.54
C PHE A 391 -7.62 -16.64 22.80
N SER A 392 -8.81 -16.26 22.32
CA SER A 392 -10.09 -16.94 22.57
C SER A 392 -10.15 -18.38 22.04
N ASN A 393 -9.35 -18.72 21.03
CA ASN A 393 -9.23 -20.06 20.45
C ASN A 393 -8.13 -20.93 21.10
N GLY A 394 -7.49 -20.42 22.16
CA GLY A 394 -6.24 -20.96 22.70
C GLY A 394 -5.02 -20.42 21.95
N ILE A 395 -3.88 -20.38 22.64
CA ILE A 395 -2.67 -19.66 22.22
C ILE A 395 -1.72 -20.59 21.45
N ALA A 396 -1.24 -20.16 20.28
CA ALA A 396 0.01 -20.67 19.71
C ALA A 396 1.15 -19.68 20.00
N SER A 397 2.26 -20.19 20.52
CA SER A 397 3.47 -19.41 20.79
C SER A 397 4.73 -20.10 20.25
N GLY A 398 5.78 -19.35 19.99
CA GLY A 398 7.04 -19.88 19.48
C GLY A 398 8.21 -18.96 19.80
N TYR A 399 9.32 -19.55 20.22
CA TYR A 399 10.57 -18.83 20.40
C TYR A 399 11.30 -18.67 19.07
N ILE A 400 11.80 -17.46 18.81
CA ILE A 400 12.68 -17.13 17.69
C ILE A 400 14.00 -16.65 18.27
N TYR A 401 15.02 -17.52 18.21
CA TYR A 401 16.37 -17.22 18.69
C TYR A 401 17.35 -16.94 17.54
N ARG A 402 17.06 -17.47 16.34
CA ARG A 402 17.92 -17.42 15.15
C ARG A 402 17.09 -17.33 13.87
N SER A 403 17.76 -17.23 12.72
CA SER A 403 17.13 -17.31 11.38
C SER A 403 16.10 -16.20 11.08
N TYR A 404 16.28 -15.01 11.67
CA TYR A 404 15.41 -13.84 11.54
C TYR A 404 15.04 -13.45 10.10
N SER A 405 16.02 -13.45 9.18
CA SER A 405 15.83 -13.11 7.77
C SER A 405 15.25 -14.25 6.91
N SER A 406 14.90 -15.39 7.51
CA SER A 406 14.27 -16.53 6.83
C SER A 406 13.02 -17.04 7.57
N LEU A 407 12.32 -16.14 8.28
CA LEU A 407 10.99 -16.40 8.84
C LEU A 407 9.94 -16.32 7.72
N PRO A 408 9.06 -17.32 7.55
CA PRO A 408 7.99 -17.30 6.55
C PRO A 408 6.74 -16.62 7.09
N ASP A 409 5.88 -16.12 6.20
CA ASP A 409 4.56 -15.58 6.57
C ASP A 409 3.71 -16.56 7.38
N LEU A 410 3.82 -17.87 7.10
CA LEU A 410 3.19 -18.95 7.86
C LEU A 410 3.44 -18.84 9.38
N LEU A 411 4.61 -18.36 9.82
CA LEU A 411 4.89 -18.17 11.25
C LEU A 411 4.03 -17.07 11.86
N PHE A 412 3.87 -15.95 11.15
CA PHE A 412 3.06 -14.82 11.58
C PHE A 412 1.55 -15.11 11.43
N GLU A 413 1.15 -15.93 10.46
CA GLU A 413 -0.19 -16.52 10.40
C GLU A 413 -0.48 -17.45 11.60
N THR A 414 0.49 -18.29 11.98
CA THR A 414 0.30 -19.35 12.99
C THR A 414 0.35 -18.86 14.42
N LEU A 415 1.30 -17.99 14.77
CA LEU A 415 1.53 -17.61 16.17
C LEU A 415 0.60 -16.50 16.65
N ASP A 416 0.17 -16.55 17.91
CA ASP A 416 -0.40 -15.40 18.62
C ASP A 416 0.68 -14.62 19.35
N ILE A 417 1.65 -15.33 19.95
CA ILE A 417 2.74 -14.77 20.76
C ILE A 417 4.11 -15.23 20.24
N ILE A 418 4.88 -14.29 19.70
CA ILE A 418 6.27 -14.48 19.26
C ILE A 418 7.21 -14.12 20.42
N ASN A 419 7.99 -15.09 20.91
CA ASN A 419 8.96 -14.86 21.98
C ASN A 419 10.34 -14.58 21.36
N ALA A 420 10.78 -13.33 21.41
CA ALA A 420 12.03 -12.88 20.78
C ALA A 420 13.23 -13.14 21.71
N ALA A 421 14.05 -14.12 21.36
CA ALA A 421 15.11 -14.66 22.20
C ALA A 421 16.52 -14.20 21.75
N PHE A 422 17.38 -13.64 22.59
CA PHE A 422 17.26 -13.33 24.02
C PHE A 422 18.02 -12.04 24.33
N ILE A 423 17.54 -11.26 25.31
CA ILE A 423 18.37 -10.24 25.96
C ILE A 423 18.97 -10.81 27.24
N ASP A 424 20.28 -10.63 27.42
CA ASP A 424 21.02 -11.08 28.60
C ASP A 424 21.17 -9.89 29.59
N LEU A 425 21.67 -10.14 30.79
CA LEU A 425 21.86 -9.12 31.83
C LEU A 425 23.18 -9.29 32.60
N ASP A 426 23.62 -8.27 33.32
CA ASP A 426 24.81 -8.33 34.19
C ASP A 426 24.44 -8.53 35.67
N THR A 427 25.45 -8.76 36.52
CA THR A 427 25.26 -8.94 37.96
C THR A 427 24.77 -7.67 38.69
N ASN A 428 24.63 -6.53 38.02
CA ASN A 428 24.06 -5.29 38.56
C ASN A 428 22.61 -5.05 38.14
N GLY A 429 22.06 -5.87 37.23
CA GLY A 429 20.75 -5.69 36.62
C GLY A 429 20.75 -4.74 35.41
N ASN A 430 21.90 -4.52 34.76
CA ASN A 430 21.96 -3.88 33.44
C ASN A 430 21.63 -4.90 32.35
N LEU A 431 20.82 -4.55 31.36
CA LEU A 431 20.59 -5.39 30.19
C LEU A 431 21.75 -5.28 29.19
N LYS A 432 22.06 -6.36 28.48
CA LYS A 432 23.20 -6.46 27.56
C LYS A 432 22.89 -7.37 26.35
N GLY A 433 23.69 -7.27 25.30
CA GLY A 433 23.49 -8.07 24.08
C GLY A 433 22.43 -7.52 23.12
N THR A 434 22.08 -6.23 23.26
CA THR A 434 21.03 -5.52 22.49
C THR A 434 21.15 -5.57 20.96
N ALA A 435 22.26 -6.04 20.41
CA ALA A 435 22.49 -6.15 18.96
C ALA A 435 21.40 -6.94 18.21
N TYR A 436 20.77 -7.94 18.83
CA TYR A 436 19.69 -8.71 18.20
C TYR A 436 18.36 -7.93 18.10
N LEU A 437 18.17 -6.88 18.91
CA LEU A 437 16.94 -6.06 18.89
C LEU A 437 16.74 -5.39 17.52
N ASN A 438 17.84 -5.05 16.83
CA ASN A 438 17.79 -4.55 15.45
C ASN A 438 17.23 -5.59 14.48
N ASN A 439 17.54 -6.88 14.66
CA ASN A 439 16.94 -7.95 13.88
C ASN A 439 15.45 -8.09 14.21
N VAL A 440 15.06 -7.98 15.49
CA VAL A 440 13.63 -8.01 15.88
C VAL A 440 12.87 -6.83 15.25
N ALA A 441 13.42 -5.61 15.32
CA ALA A 441 12.82 -4.40 14.75
C ALA A 441 12.70 -4.42 13.22
N THR A 442 13.64 -5.08 12.54
CA THR A 442 13.68 -5.13 11.07
C THR A 442 12.88 -6.31 10.52
N GLU A 443 13.05 -7.49 11.09
CA GLU A 443 12.55 -8.76 10.53
C GLU A 443 11.23 -9.21 11.17
N ILE A 444 11.01 -8.94 12.46
CA ILE A 444 9.85 -9.43 13.22
C ILE A 444 8.77 -8.36 13.33
N MET A 445 9.08 -7.20 13.91
CA MET A 445 8.07 -6.17 14.25
C MET A 445 7.19 -5.71 13.07
N PRO A 446 7.70 -5.46 11.86
CA PRO A 446 6.86 -4.98 10.75
C PRO A 446 5.84 -6.04 10.30
N ARG A 447 6.26 -7.31 10.26
CA ARG A 447 5.38 -8.45 9.94
C ARG A 447 4.44 -8.76 11.10
N ALA A 448 4.92 -8.75 12.33
CA ALA A 448 4.09 -8.91 13.52
C ALA A 448 2.95 -7.88 13.60
N LYS A 449 3.25 -6.62 13.27
CA LYS A 449 2.25 -5.54 13.12
C LYS A 449 1.22 -5.85 12.03
N ALA A 450 1.66 -6.34 10.87
CA ALA A 450 0.80 -6.71 9.75
C ALA A 450 -0.08 -7.96 9.99
N TYR A 451 0.31 -8.87 10.89
CA TYR A 451 -0.47 -10.06 11.24
C TYR A 451 -1.14 -10.00 12.63
N GLY A 452 -0.91 -8.92 13.41
CA GLY A 452 -1.49 -8.71 14.74
C GLY A 452 -0.86 -9.55 15.86
N ASN A 453 0.38 -10.00 15.71
CA ASN A 453 1.05 -10.86 16.69
C ASN A 453 1.55 -10.07 17.91
N TYR A 454 1.38 -10.63 19.11
CA TYR A 454 2.14 -10.21 20.27
C TYR A 454 3.62 -10.55 20.05
N VAL A 455 4.52 -9.64 20.39
CA VAL A 455 5.98 -9.87 20.35
C VAL A 455 6.51 -9.57 21.74
N VAL A 456 7.11 -10.58 22.37
CA VAL A 456 7.48 -10.57 23.78
C VAL A 456 9.00 -10.62 23.89
N LEU A 457 9.58 -9.69 24.65
CA LEU A 457 11.01 -9.60 24.89
C LEU A 457 11.44 -10.70 25.87
N VAL A 458 12.24 -11.68 25.44
CA VAL A 458 12.70 -12.74 26.36
C VAL A 458 13.99 -12.32 27.05
N VAL A 459 14.00 -12.37 28.38
CA VAL A 459 15.13 -12.03 29.24
C VAL A 459 15.73 -13.29 29.82
N GLY A 460 17.04 -13.46 29.68
CA GLY A 460 17.71 -14.73 29.97
C GLY A 460 17.44 -15.81 28.91
N PRO A 461 17.93 -17.04 29.08
CA PRO A 461 18.75 -17.50 30.20
C PRO A 461 20.10 -16.77 30.24
N ALA A 462 20.53 -16.34 31.43
CA ALA A 462 21.73 -15.52 31.56
C ALA A 462 22.99 -16.32 31.21
N SER A 463 23.94 -15.73 30.48
CA SER A 463 25.18 -16.43 30.05
C SER A 463 26.04 -16.94 31.22
N GLU A 464 25.85 -16.37 32.41
CA GLU A 464 26.53 -16.74 33.65
C GLU A 464 25.47 -17.13 34.70
N PRO A 465 25.39 -18.39 35.17
CA PRO A 465 24.28 -18.88 36.00
C PRO A 465 24.04 -18.13 37.32
N SER A 466 25.06 -17.44 37.85
CA SER A 466 24.97 -16.65 39.07
C SER A 466 24.31 -15.28 38.89
N VAL A 467 24.15 -14.78 37.66
CA VAL A 467 23.62 -13.44 37.37
C VAL A 467 22.19 -13.26 37.87
N TRP A 468 21.30 -14.20 37.58
CA TRP A 468 19.92 -14.14 38.03
C TRP A 468 19.81 -14.12 39.56
N SER A 469 20.56 -14.98 40.26
CA SER A 469 20.70 -14.98 41.72
C SER A 469 21.22 -13.64 42.25
N GLU A 470 22.25 -13.08 41.60
CA GLU A 470 22.84 -11.79 41.95
C GLU A 470 21.87 -10.61 41.80
N VAL A 471 21.01 -10.62 40.79
CA VAL A 471 19.97 -9.60 40.56
C VAL A 471 18.80 -9.80 41.53
N ALA A 472 18.20 -10.99 41.57
CA ALA A 472 16.98 -11.28 42.32
C ALA A 472 17.15 -11.18 43.86
N ARG A 473 18.40 -11.19 44.37
CA ARG A 473 18.69 -10.94 45.79
C ARG A 473 18.73 -9.44 46.18
N SER A 474 18.56 -8.50 45.25
CA SER A 474 18.55 -7.05 45.54
C SER A 474 17.44 -6.31 44.79
N GLN A 475 16.51 -5.71 45.53
CA GLN A 475 15.40 -4.92 44.96
C GLN A 475 15.90 -3.75 44.08
N GLU A 476 17.06 -3.16 44.39
CA GLU A 476 17.66 -2.11 43.56
C GLU A 476 18.02 -2.61 42.16
N LYS A 477 18.61 -3.82 42.06
CA LYS A 477 18.97 -4.45 40.80
C LYS A 477 17.74 -4.93 40.03
N ILE A 478 16.73 -5.47 40.72
CA ILE A 478 15.44 -5.83 40.13
C ILE A 478 14.76 -4.59 39.54
N ASN A 479 14.70 -3.48 40.29
CA ASN A 479 14.15 -2.22 39.80
C ASN A 479 14.89 -1.76 38.54
N ARG A 480 16.23 -1.65 38.60
CA ARG A 480 17.09 -1.25 37.48
C ARG A 480 16.81 -2.07 36.22
N MET A 481 16.77 -3.40 36.35
CA MET A 481 16.47 -4.32 35.24
C MET A 481 15.07 -4.05 34.67
N ALA A 482 14.06 -3.98 35.54
CA ALA A 482 12.67 -3.80 35.12
C ALA A 482 12.36 -2.40 34.54
N ASP A 483 13.13 -1.37 34.90
CA ASP A 483 13.07 -0.05 34.26
C ASP A 483 13.62 -0.11 32.82
N GLN A 484 14.79 -0.70 32.59
CA GLN A 484 15.33 -0.90 31.22
C GLN A 484 14.43 -1.79 30.34
N LEU A 485 13.72 -2.76 30.94
CA LEU A 485 12.75 -3.56 30.20
C LEU A 485 11.59 -2.71 29.67
N VAL A 486 11.10 -1.75 30.46
CA VAL A 486 10.08 -0.79 30.02
C VAL A 486 10.63 0.19 28.97
N GLU A 487 11.89 0.63 29.10
CA GLU A 487 12.57 1.44 28.09
C GLU A 487 12.65 0.72 26.74
N ILE A 488 13.15 -0.52 26.70
CA ILE A 488 13.24 -1.34 25.48
C ILE A 488 11.85 -1.69 24.91
N ILE A 489 10.86 -1.96 25.77
CA ILE A 489 9.46 -2.16 25.37
C ILE A 489 8.96 -0.95 24.56
N ASN A 490 9.25 0.27 25.02
CA ASN A 490 8.78 1.50 24.38
C ASN A 490 9.62 1.92 23.17
N GLU A 491 10.92 1.65 23.16
CA GLU A 491 11.83 1.96 22.03
C GLU A 491 11.57 1.05 20.83
N TYR A 492 11.39 -0.25 21.07
CA TYR A 492 11.29 -1.28 20.03
C TYR A 492 9.85 -1.75 19.74
N GLY A 493 8.88 -1.37 20.57
CA GLY A 493 7.46 -1.72 20.39
C GLY A 493 7.10 -3.14 20.83
N PHE A 494 7.73 -3.67 21.88
CA PHE A 494 7.37 -5.00 22.41
C PHE A 494 6.03 -4.97 23.16
N HIS A 495 5.24 -6.02 22.96
CA HIS A 495 3.94 -6.24 23.57
C HIS A 495 4.03 -6.98 24.93
N GLY A 496 5.22 -7.11 25.52
CA GLY A 496 5.43 -7.77 26.79
C GLY A 496 6.87 -8.23 27.04
N VAL A 497 7.06 -8.96 28.15
CA VAL A 497 8.34 -9.58 28.56
C VAL A 497 8.14 -11.03 29.02
N ASP A 498 9.09 -11.91 28.70
CA ASP A 498 9.18 -13.28 29.20
C ASP A 498 10.42 -13.44 30.09
N LEU A 499 10.26 -14.01 31.28
CA LEU A 499 11.32 -14.19 32.25
C LEU A 499 11.86 -15.62 32.19
N ASP A 500 13.03 -15.81 31.57
CA ASP A 500 13.72 -17.09 31.46
C ASP A 500 14.89 -17.19 32.45
N TRP A 501 14.56 -17.60 33.67
CA TRP A 501 15.54 -17.94 34.70
C TRP A 501 15.61 -19.47 34.86
N GLU A 502 16.60 -20.08 34.22
CA GLU A 502 17.00 -21.49 34.40
C GLU A 502 18.16 -21.64 35.40
N THR A 503 17.98 -22.02 36.67
CA THR A 503 16.78 -21.96 37.51
C THR A 503 17.15 -21.29 38.82
N PRO A 504 16.21 -20.75 39.62
CA PRO A 504 16.48 -20.44 41.02
C PRO A 504 16.94 -21.70 41.79
N THR A 505 17.60 -21.53 42.93
CA THR A 505 17.70 -22.60 43.94
C THR A 505 16.45 -22.64 44.82
N SER A 506 16.20 -23.74 45.54
CA SER A 506 15.07 -23.84 46.48
C SER A 506 15.10 -22.77 47.59
N SER A 507 16.28 -22.24 47.92
CA SER A 507 16.47 -21.11 48.84
C SER A 507 16.06 -19.75 48.25
N GLU A 508 15.95 -19.64 46.93
CA GLU A 508 15.69 -18.39 46.20
C GLU A 508 14.26 -18.30 45.67
N LYS A 509 13.40 -19.28 45.97
CA LYS A 509 12.03 -19.32 45.42
C LYS A 509 11.24 -18.02 45.64
N THR A 510 11.43 -17.37 46.80
CA THR A 510 10.78 -16.08 47.14
C THR A 510 11.46 -14.85 46.52
N ASN A 511 12.69 -14.99 46.00
CA ASN A 511 13.33 -13.95 45.19
C ASN A 511 12.74 -13.92 43.78
N PHE A 512 12.37 -15.07 43.20
CA PHE A 512 11.57 -15.11 41.97
C PHE A 512 10.22 -14.39 42.14
N THR A 513 9.54 -14.55 43.29
CA THR A 513 8.30 -13.79 43.58
C THR A 513 8.51 -12.27 43.57
N LYS A 514 9.63 -11.77 44.11
CA LYS A 514 9.97 -10.32 44.08
C LYS A 514 10.26 -9.85 42.66
N LEU A 515 11.02 -10.66 41.90
CA LEU A 515 11.40 -10.40 40.51
C LEU A 515 10.15 -10.29 39.63
N ALA A 516 9.34 -11.35 39.56
CA ALA A 516 8.11 -11.39 38.78
C ALA A 516 7.14 -10.26 39.19
N LYS A 517 6.95 -10.04 40.49
CA LYS A 517 6.13 -8.93 41.00
C LYS A 517 6.59 -7.57 40.48
N THR A 518 7.88 -7.25 40.61
CA THR A 518 8.40 -5.92 40.26
C THR A 518 8.34 -5.66 38.75
N VAL A 519 8.64 -6.69 37.96
CA VAL A 519 8.49 -6.65 36.50
C VAL A 519 7.03 -6.45 36.12
N TYR A 520 6.11 -7.21 36.73
CA TYR A 520 4.67 -7.10 36.49
C TYR A 520 4.11 -5.71 36.81
N GLU A 521 4.41 -5.19 38.01
CA GLU A 521 3.94 -3.85 38.42
C GLU A 521 4.44 -2.74 37.49
N LYS A 522 5.67 -2.83 36.96
CA LYS A 522 6.22 -1.84 36.01
C LYS A 522 5.67 -2.02 34.59
N VAL A 523 5.62 -3.24 34.05
CA VAL A 523 5.14 -3.49 32.69
C VAL A 523 3.66 -3.18 32.56
N LYS A 524 2.82 -3.59 33.52
CA LYS A 524 1.38 -3.26 33.53
C LYS A 524 1.10 -1.78 33.77
N ALA A 525 1.98 -1.06 34.49
CA ALA A 525 1.89 0.38 34.64
C ALA A 525 2.26 1.15 33.36
N ASN A 526 3.10 0.57 32.50
CA ASN A 526 3.41 1.12 31.17
C ASN A 526 2.26 0.89 30.18
N ASN A 527 1.73 -0.33 30.11
CA ASN A 527 0.50 -0.67 29.39
C ASN A 527 -0.16 -1.91 30.03
N PRO A 528 -1.41 -1.86 30.51
CA PRO A 528 -2.06 -2.99 31.15
C PRO A 528 -2.25 -4.21 30.22
N ASN A 529 -2.26 -3.98 28.90
CA ASN A 529 -2.38 -5.03 27.89
C ASN A 529 -1.05 -5.74 27.58
N HIS A 530 0.10 -5.25 28.07
CA HIS A 530 1.39 -5.90 27.83
C HIS A 530 1.51 -7.18 28.66
N LEU A 531 2.06 -8.22 28.06
CA LEU A 531 2.20 -9.53 28.67
C LEU A 531 3.43 -9.60 29.59
N VAL A 532 3.31 -10.40 30.64
CA VAL A 532 4.42 -10.78 31.52
C VAL A 532 4.36 -12.29 31.70
N THR A 533 5.26 -13.01 31.04
CA THR A 533 5.30 -14.48 31.07
C THR A 533 6.59 -14.97 31.71
N ALA A 534 6.69 -16.28 31.94
CA ALA A 534 7.95 -16.90 32.37
C ALA A 534 8.12 -18.29 31.74
N ALA A 535 9.33 -18.58 31.29
CA ALA A 535 9.75 -19.93 30.92
C ALA A 535 10.08 -20.73 32.19
N ILE A 536 9.40 -21.86 32.40
CA ILE A 536 9.58 -22.70 33.59
C ILE A 536 9.65 -24.17 33.19
N ALA A 537 10.76 -24.83 33.53
CA ALA A 537 11.01 -26.23 33.22
C ALA A 537 10.12 -27.20 34.00
N GLY A 538 9.55 -28.18 33.26
CA GLY A 538 8.62 -29.16 33.79
C GLY A 538 9.26 -30.35 34.51
N GLY A 539 8.39 -31.26 34.98
CA GLY A 539 8.78 -32.45 35.72
C GLY A 539 9.24 -32.20 37.16
N GLN A 540 9.45 -33.28 37.91
CA GLN A 540 9.73 -33.24 39.36
C GLN A 540 11.02 -32.50 39.79
N TRP A 541 11.96 -32.24 38.88
CA TRP A 541 13.32 -31.80 39.23
C TRP A 541 13.47 -30.30 39.50
N GLN A 542 12.56 -29.47 38.97
CA GLN A 542 12.69 -28.01 38.92
C GLN A 542 11.61 -27.27 39.71
N MET A 543 10.39 -27.81 39.78
CA MET A 543 9.23 -27.15 40.41
C MET A 543 9.41 -26.69 41.87
N PRO A 544 10.14 -27.40 42.76
CA PRO A 544 10.39 -26.93 44.13
C PRO A 544 11.25 -25.64 44.26
N ARG A 545 11.64 -25.02 43.13
CA ARG A 545 12.54 -23.86 43.06
C ARG A 545 11.80 -22.54 42.79
N TYR A 546 10.55 -22.60 42.33
CA TYR A 546 9.73 -21.42 42.03
C TYR A 546 8.57 -21.35 43.02
N ASP A 547 8.33 -20.18 43.62
CA ASP A 547 7.29 -19.98 44.63
C ASP A 547 5.92 -19.67 44.01
N LEU A 548 5.46 -20.57 43.13
CA LEU A 548 4.33 -20.34 42.23
C LEU A 548 3.01 -20.06 42.95
N GLU A 549 2.81 -20.60 44.16
CA GLU A 549 1.68 -20.28 45.04
C GLU A 549 1.51 -18.76 45.22
N ASN A 550 2.62 -18.02 45.31
CA ASN A 550 2.63 -16.58 45.49
C ASN A 550 2.95 -15.81 44.20
N SER A 551 3.70 -16.38 43.26
CA SER A 551 4.18 -15.67 42.07
C SER A 551 3.28 -15.77 40.83
N ASN A 552 2.39 -16.77 40.72
CA ASN A 552 1.52 -16.94 39.52
C ASN A 552 0.53 -15.78 39.29
N GLN A 553 0.26 -14.95 40.31
CA GLN A 553 -0.57 -13.74 40.18
C GLN A 553 0.15 -12.61 39.40
N TYR A 554 1.48 -12.67 39.27
CA TYR A 554 2.32 -11.69 38.58
C TYR A 554 2.81 -12.19 37.20
N LEU A 555 2.17 -13.23 36.67
CA LEU A 555 2.42 -13.77 35.33
C LEU A 555 1.08 -13.88 34.60
N ASP A 556 0.97 -13.40 33.37
CA ASP A 556 -0.21 -13.64 32.53
C ASP A 556 -0.27 -15.11 32.10
N TYR A 557 0.85 -15.66 31.63
CA TYR A 557 1.00 -17.06 31.23
C TYR A 557 2.34 -17.65 31.70
N VAL A 558 2.42 -18.98 31.74
CA VAL A 558 3.63 -19.74 32.06
C VAL A 558 3.97 -20.68 30.91
N ASN A 559 5.13 -20.44 30.30
CA ASN A 559 5.69 -21.22 29.20
C ASN A 559 6.35 -22.49 29.78
N MET A 560 5.59 -23.58 29.87
CA MET A 560 6.05 -24.85 30.44
C MET A 560 7.07 -25.52 29.51
N MET A 561 8.35 -25.50 29.88
CA MET A 561 9.39 -26.16 29.10
C MET A 561 9.34 -27.68 29.35
N MET A 562 8.51 -28.36 28.55
CA MET A 562 8.25 -29.80 28.60
C MET A 562 9.18 -30.62 27.70
N TYR A 563 10.16 -29.97 27.07
CA TYR A 563 11.23 -30.58 26.30
C TYR A 563 12.49 -30.81 27.16
N GLY A 564 13.49 -31.54 26.64
CA GLY A 564 14.75 -31.77 27.36
C GLY A 564 14.66 -32.60 28.65
N LEU A 565 13.48 -33.16 28.99
CA LEU A 565 13.19 -33.87 30.25
C LEU A 565 14.03 -35.15 30.51
N VAL A 566 14.89 -35.54 29.56
CA VAL A 566 15.72 -36.75 29.62
C VAL A 566 17.12 -36.47 29.06
N ASN A 567 18.13 -37.02 29.75
CA ASN A 567 19.54 -36.88 29.39
C ASN A 567 20.27 -38.22 29.20
N ASN A 568 19.62 -39.36 29.46
CA ASN A 568 20.22 -40.68 29.34
C ASN A 568 19.16 -41.79 29.40
N GLY A 569 19.63 -43.02 29.17
CA GLY A 569 18.86 -44.24 29.42
C GLY A 569 17.91 -44.70 28.32
N GLY A 570 17.83 -44.06 27.15
CA GLY A 570 16.88 -44.43 26.08
C GLY A 570 15.44 -43.99 26.35
N ARG A 571 15.27 -42.94 27.18
CA ARG A 571 13.97 -42.43 27.66
C ARG A 571 13.38 -41.38 26.70
N TYR A 572 12.06 -41.20 26.74
CA TYR A 572 11.33 -40.20 25.93
C TYR A 572 11.52 -38.77 26.42
N GLN A 573 11.79 -37.83 25.51
CA GLN A 573 11.56 -36.40 25.77
C GLN A 573 10.15 -35.99 25.32
N ASN A 574 9.63 -34.91 25.90
CA ASN A 574 8.30 -34.36 25.62
C ASN A 574 7.14 -35.40 25.59
N PRO A 575 7.04 -36.38 26.52
CA PRO A 575 5.92 -37.31 26.54
C PRO A 575 4.66 -36.67 27.11
N LEU A 576 3.52 -36.87 26.46
CA LEU A 576 2.23 -36.35 26.92
C LEU A 576 1.76 -37.02 28.21
N LYS A 577 2.02 -38.33 28.34
CA LYS A 577 1.59 -39.19 29.46
C LYS A 577 2.74 -40.08 29.93
N ALA A 578 2.66 -40.53 31.18
CA ALA A 578 3.62 -41.47 31.76
C ALA A 578 3.52 -42.86 31.11
N ALA A 579 4.66 -43.42 30.73
CA ALA A 579 4.81 -44.76 30.16
C ALA A 579 6.13 -45.36 30.65
N THR A 580 6.15 -45.82 31.90
CA THR A 580 7.39 -46.18 32.62
C THR A 580 8.05 -47.49 32.16
N SER A 581 7.30 -48.34 31.46
CA SER A 581 7.76 -49.61 30.87
C SER A 581 8.17 -49.46 29.40
N TRP A 582 9.29 -50.06 29.02
CA TRP A 582 9.87 -49.99 27.66
C TRP A 582 8.92 -50.41 26.55
N HIS A 583 8.74 -49.55 25.54
CA HIS A 583 8.01 -49.87 24.32
C HIS A 583 8.78 -50.88 23.46
N ASN A 584 10.09 -50.70 23.31
CA ASN A 584 10.99 -51.74 22.80
C ASN A 584 11.77 -52.35 23.99
N SER A 585 11.22 -53.43 24.56
CA SER A 585 11.81 -54.15 25.69
C SER A 585 13.14 -54.82 25.37
N THR A 586 13.31 -55.32 24.14
CA THR A 586 14.54 -56.00 23.66
C THR A 586 15.75 -55.07 23.64
N LEU A 587 15.57 -53.83 23.20
CA LEU A 587 16.63 -52.82 23.13
C LEU A 587 16.63 -51.86 24.33
N GLN A 588 15.65 -51.95 25.22
CA GLN A 588 15.41 -51.03 26.34
C GLN A 588 15.29 -49.58 25.86
N LEU A 589 14.34 -49.35 24.94
CA LEU A 589 14.06 -48.04 24.35
C LEU A 589 12.61 -47.63 24.60
N GLY A 590 12.41 -46.33 24.76
CA GLY A 590 11.08 -45.73 24.78
C GLY A 590 10.34 -46.01 26.07
N ALA A 591 10.62 -45.20 27.08
CA ALA A 591 9.83 -45.11 28.30
C ALA A 591 10.02 -43.72 28.91
N THR A 592 9.07 -43.27 29.74
CA THR A 592 9.25 -42.07 30.56
C THR A 592 10.04 -42.38 31.82
N THR A 593 10.64 -41.38 32.45
CA THR A 593 10.87 -41.40 33.90
C THR A 593 9.55 -41.15 34.63
N SER A 594 9.52 -41.36 35.96
CA SER A 594 8.38 -40.97 36.79
C SER A 594 8.29 -39.46 36.90
N SER A 595 7.09 -38.88 36.92
CA SER A 595 6.87 -37.43 37.11
C SER A 595 7.63 -36.56 36.10
N THR A 596 7.64 -36.97 34.83
CA THR A 596 8.30 -36.26 33.70
C THR A 596 7.50 -36.36 32.40
N SER A 597 6.16 -36.37 32.48
CA SER A 597 5.27 -36.16 31.34
C SER A 597 4.51 -34.84 31.46
N ILE A 598 3.95 -34.37 30.35
CA ILE A 598 3.10 -33.15 30.29
C ILE A 598 1.98 -33.26 31.32
N ALA A 599 1.20 -34.36 31.31
CA ALA A 599 0.08 -34.53 32.24
C ALA A 599 0.50 -34.54 33.72
N GLU A 600 1.58 -35.25 34.09
CA GLU A 600 2.12 -35.24 35.46
C GLU A 600 2.63 -33.84 35.87
N SER A 601 3.17 -33.08 34.92
CA SER A 601 3.73 -31.76 35.18
C SER A 601 2.64 -30.71 35.30
N VAL A 602 1.62 -30.70 34.44
CA VAL A 602 0.45 -29.82 34.56
C VAL A 602 -0.18 -29.97 35.94
N GLN A 603 -0.44 -31.22 36.38
CA GLN A 603 -0.93 -31.50 37.73
C GLN A 603 -0.02 -30.94 38.84
N LEU A 604 1.31 -30.96 38.65
CA LEU A 604 2.28 -30.39 39.58
C LEU A 604 2.25 -28.85 39.61
N PHE A 605 1.99 -28.17 38.50
CA PHE A 605 1.74 -26.73 38.47
C PHE A 605 0.37 -26.37 39.10
N ASN A 606 -0.68 -27.15 38.85
CA ASN A 606 -2.00 -26.96 39.49
C ASN A 606 -1.91 -27.10 41.02
N ASN A 607 -1.17 -28.10 41.51
CA ASN A 607 -0.91 -28.30 42.94
C ASN A 607 -0.16 -27.14 43.60
N LEU A 608 0.51 -26.28 42.82
CA LEU A 608 1.17 -25.05 43.25
C LEU A 608 0.33 -23.80 42.95
N GLY A 609 -0.98 -23.97 42.68
CA GLY A 609 -1.93 -22.87 42.51
C GLY A 609 -1.96 -22.21 41.13
N VAL A 610 -1.24 -22.73 40.12
CA VAL A 610 -1.32 -22.19 38.76
C VAL A 610 -2.57 -22.76 38.05
N PRO A 611 -3.52 -21.92 37.59
CA PRO A 611 -4.70 -22.40 36.89
C PRO A 611 -4.36 -22.82 35.45
N ASP A 612 -5.10 -23.80 34.94
CA ASP A 612 -4.95 -24.35 33.58
C ASP A 612 -4.93 -23.28 32.49
N SER A 613 -5.82 -22.30 32.60
CA SER A 613 -5.93 -21.15 31.69
C SER A 613 -4.72 -20.20 31.69
N LYS A 614 -3.65 -20.49 32.44
CA LYS A 614 -2.33 -19.82 32.35
C LYS A 614 -1.21 -20.72 31.82
N LEU A 615 -1.43 -22.02 31.66
CA LEU A 615 -0.39 -22.98 31.29
C LEU A 615 -0.27 -23.12 29.75
N ILE A 616 0.88 -22.75 29.20
CA ILE A 616 1.21 -22.94 27.79
C ILE A 616 2.24 -24.08 27.69
N VAL A 617 1.91 -25.17 26.99
CA VAL A 617 2.73 -26.39 26.94
C VAL A 617 3.76 -26.33 25.82
N GLY A 618 5.06 -26.36 26.16
CA GLY A 618 6.16 -26.32 25.21
C GLY A 618 6.40 -27.64 24.46
N LEU A 619 6.41 -27.57 23.13
CA LEU A 619 6.80 -28.61 22.17
C LEU A 619 8.30 -28.52 21.85
N ALA A 620 8.91 -29.63 21.42
CA ALA A 620 10.28 -29.63 20.90
C ALA A 620 10.28 -29.63 19.37
N PHE A 621 10.75 -28.56 18.71
CA PHE A 621 11.01 -28.58 17.25
C PHE A 621 12.35 -29.29 16.92
N TYR A 622 12.80 -30.17 17.82
CA TYR A 622 14.06 -30.89 17.76
C TYR A 622 13.94 -32.22 18.53
N GLY A 623 14.81 -33.17 18.22
CA GLY A 623 14.95 -34.45 18.92
C GLY A 623 16.11 -34.45 19.91
N ILE A 624 16.04 -35.27 20.95
CA ILE A 624 17.20 -35.58 21.82
C ILE A 624 17.80 -36.91 21.38
N ARG A 625 19.04 -36.88 20.87
CA ARG A 625 19.81 -38.07 20.50
C ARG A 625 20.49 -38.66 21.72
N GLN A 626 20.39 -39.97 21.86
CA GLN A 626 21.04 -40.76 22.88
C GLN A 626 21.80 -41.91 22.20
N VAL A 627 23.08 -42.08 22.55
CA VAL A 627 23.96 -43.11 21.97
C VAL A 627 24.50 -44.05 23.03
N ARG A 628 24.84 -45.29 22.64
CA ARG A 628 25.52 -46.27 23.48
C ARG A 628 26.46 -47.15 22.67
N THR A 629 27.46 -47.73 23.32
CA THR A 629 28.32 -48.76 22.73
C THR A 629 27.60 -50.10 22.64
N LYS A 630 28.07 -50.95 21.73
CA LYS A 630 27.68 -52.36 21.60
C LYS A 630 28.93 -53.21 21.44
N THR A 631 29.08 -54.23 22.29
CA THR A 631 30.23 -55.14 22.30
C THR A 631 29.72 -56.56 22.17
N GLY A 632 29.82 -57.13 20.97
CA GLY A 632 29.13 -58.38 20.62
C GLY A 632 27.61 -58.21 20.76
N ASN A 633 27.00 -59.01 21.64
CA ASN A 633 25.56 -58.96 21.93
C ASN A 633 25.21 -58.08 23.16
N THR A 634 26.20 -57.47 23.82
CA THR A 634 25.99 -56.66 25.02
C THR A 634 25.93 -55.17 24.68
N TYR A 635 24.94 -54.47 25.23
CA TYR A 635 24.78 -53.02 25.09
C TYR A 635 25.33 -52.28 26.33
N GLY A 636 25.95 -51.12 26.10
CA GLY A 636 26.28 -50.16 27.16
C GLY A 636 25.09 -49.30 27.59
N SER A 637 25.32 -48.42 28.56
CA SER A 637 24.34 -47.39 28.94
C SER A 637 24.21 -46.31 27.87
N PHE A 638 23.00 -45.78 27.68
CA PHE A 638 22.76 -44.60 26.84
C PHE A 638 23.23 -43.31 27.50
N THR A 639 23.92 -42.45 26.73
CA THR A 639 24.35 -41.10 27.10
C THR A 639 23.76 -40.06 26.14
N ASN A 640 23.54 -38.82 26.61
CA ASN A 640 23.16 -37.70 25.74
C ASN A 640 24.21 -37.51 24.62
N ALA A 641 23.75 -37.24 23.40
CA ALA A 641 24.57 -36.91 22.23
C ALA A 641 24.10 -35.61 21.55
N GLY A 642 23.34 -34.79 22.26
CA GLY A 642 22.87 -33.47 21.83
C GLY A 642 21.48 -33.48 21.20
N SER A 643 21.02 -32.27 20.88
CA SER A 643 19.83 -32.04 20.07
C SER A 643 20.08 -32.38 18.60
N VAL A 644 19.02 -32.75 17.89
CA VAL A 644 18.99 -33.02 16.44
C VAL A 644 17.82 -32.21 15.87
N PHE A 645 18.06 -31.35 14.90
CA PHE A 645 17.01 -30.46 14.39
C PHE A 645 16.01 -31.25 13.53
N TYR A 646 14.75 -30.83 13.45
CA TYR A 646 13.70 -31.62 12.78
C TYR A 646 14.01 -31.87 11.29
N ASN A 647 14.67 -30.92 10.63
CA ASN A 647 15.17 -31.10 9.25
C ASN A 647 16.21 -32.24 9.11
N GLU A 648 17.01 -32.53 10.15
CA GLU A 648 17.89 -33.71 10.19
C GLU A 648 17.06 -34.98 10.48
N ILE A 649 16.07 -34.90 11.36
CA ILE A 649 15.21 -36.03 11.73
C ILE A 649 14.46 -36.56 10.50
N VAL A 650 13.92 -35.67 9.67
CA VAL A 650 13.28 -36.04 8.39
C VAL A 650 14.27 -36.77 7.46
N GLN A 651 15.56 -36.43 7.47
CA GLN A 651 16.58 -37.18 6.72
C GLN A 651 16.87 -38.56 7.34
N ILE A 652 16.97 -38.65 8.67
CA ILE A 652 17.21 -39.91 9.39
C ILE A 652 16.01 -40.88 9.25
N MET A 653 14.78 -40.37 9.21
CA MET A 653 13.56 -41.17 8.96
C MET A 653 13.58 -41.89 7.59
N ASN A 654 14.34 -41.36 6.62
CA ASN A 654 14.49 -41.94 5.28
C ASN A 654 15.72 -42.88 5.16
N ASN A 655 16.50 -43.06 6.23
CA ASN A 655 17.69 -43.92 6.22
C ASN A 655 17.32 -45.37 6.63
N PRO A 656 17.58 -46.39 5.78
CA PRO A 656 17.20 -47.79 6.07
C PRO A 656 17.94 -48.42 7.25
N ASP A 657 19.03 -47.81 7.76
CA ASP A 657 19.68 -48.24 9.00
C ASP A 657 18.81 -47.97 10.25
N TYR A 658 17.74 -47.19 10.13
CA TYR A 658 16.91 -46.71 11.25
C TYR A 658 15.45 -47.18 11.13
N ILE A 659 14.81 -47.35 12.29
CA ILE A 659 13.39 -47.67 12.42
C ILE A 659 12.70 -46.52 13.12
N THR A 660 11.69 -45.94 12.48
CA THR A 660 10.75 -44.99 13.09
C THR A 660 9.61 -45.77 13.76
N ALA A 661 9.21 -45.36 14.96
CA ALA A 661 8.12 -45.94 15.73
C ALA A 661 7.36 -44.86 16.52
N TYR A 662 6.17 -45.20 17.01
CA TYR A 662 5.32 -44.34 17.83
C TYR A 662 4.84 -45.12 19.05
N ASP A 663 4.80 -44.49 20.22
CA ASP A 663 4.21 -45.08 21.43
C ASP A 663 2.90 -44.37 21.81
N GLU A 664 1.80 -45.05 21.48
CA GLU A 664 0.41 -44.68 21.79
C GLU A 664 0.17 -44.36 23.28
N ARG A 665 0.98 -44.95 24.18
CA ARG A 665 0.83 -44.78 25.63
C ARG A 665 1.33 -43.41 26.09
N ALA A 666 2.34 -42.87 25.41
CA ALA A 666 3.01 -41.61 25.73
C ALA A 666 2.70 -40.46 24.75
N SER A 667 2.12 -40.77 23.57
CA SER A 667 1.98 -39.87 22.42
C SER A 667 3.34 -39.30 21.96
N VAL A 668 4.30 -40.20 21.70
CA VAL A 668 5.68 -39.83 21.31
C VAL A 668 6.17 -40.62 20.09
N PRO A 669 6.63 -39.96 19.03
CA PRO A 669 7.45 -40.56 17.99
C PRO A 669 8.90 -40.73 18.46
N TYR A 670 9.52 -41.83 18.05
CA TYR A 670 10.94 -42.05 18.26
C TYR A 670 11.55 -42.83 17.10
N ILE A 671 12.85 -42.62 16.89
CA ILE A 671 13.66 -43.33 15.91
C ILE A 671 14.76 -44.07 16.66
N TYR A 672 15.14 -45.24 16.17
CA TYR A 672 16.32 -45.94 16.68
C TYR A 672 17.07 -46.66 15.56
N LYS A 673 18.38 -46.76 15.70
CA LYS A 673 19.20 -47.50 14.74
C LYS A 673 19.00 -49.00 14.92
N THR A 674 18.93 -49.74 13.81
CA THR A 674 18.67 -51.20 13.76
C THR A 674 19.67 -52.04 14.56
N ASP A 675 20.93 -51.61 14.64
CA ASP A 675 21.96 -52.23 15.47
C ASP A 675 21.77 -51.98 16.99
N GLY A 676 20.90 -51.05 17.36
CA GLY A 676 20.57 -50.67 18.72
C GLY A 676 21.50 -49.65 19.37
N THR A 677 22.44 -49.02 18.67
CA THR A 677 23.42 -48.08 19.27
C THR A 677 22.92 -46.65 19.44
N GLU A 678 21.86 -46.25 18.74
CA GLU A 678 21.33 -44.87 18.74
C GLU A 678 19.81 -44.85 18.88
N PHE A 679 19.30 -43.84 19.59
CA PHE A 679 17.88 -43.57 19.84
C PHE A 679 17.63 -42.05 19.82
N ILE A 680 16.58 -41.60 19.15
CA ILE A 680 16.14 -40.19 19.08
C ILE A 680 14.66 -40.12 19.46
N SER A 681 14.32 -39.30 20.46
CA SER A 681 12.94 -38.98 20.83
C SER A 681 12.63 -37.54 20.43
N PHE A 682 11.47 -37.27 19.83
CA PHE A 682 11.15 -35.99 19.20
C PHE A 682 9.63 -35.73 19.18
N ASP A 683 9.19 -34.63 18.55
CA ASP A 683 7.80 -34.36 18.21
C ASP A 683 7.60 -34.41 16.69
N ASN A 684 6.42 -34.84 16.25
CA ASN A 684 6.02 -34.85 14.84
C ASN A 684 4.56 -34.35 14.70
N PRO A 685 4.02 -34.16 13.48
CA PRO A 685 2.66 -33.66 13.29
C PRO A 685 1.58 -34.43 14.05
N ARG A 686 1.76 -35.74 14.25
CA ARG A 686 0.82 -36.58 15.01
C ARG A 686 0.87 -36.27 16.50
N SER A 687 2.06 -36.23 17.12
CA SER A 687 2.14 -35.92 18.55
C SER A 687 1.76 -34.48 18.86
N ILE A 688 2.03 -33.52 17.97
CA ILE A 688 1.52 -32.14 18.05
C ILE A 688 -0.02 -32.15 18.03
N ALA A 689 -0.65 -32.85 17.09
CA ALA A 689 -2.12 -32.95 17.02
C ALA A 689 -2.75 -33.64 18.24
N GLU A 690 -2.10 -34.66 18.82
CA GLU A 690 -2.54 -35.31 20.05
C GLU A 690 -2.37 -34.41 21.28
N LYS A 691 -1.30 -33.60 21.33
CA LYS A 691 -1.06 -32.61 22.40
C LYS A 691 -2.03 -31.43 22.32
N ALA A 692 -2.31 -30.90 21.13
CA ALA A 692 -3.32 -29.86 20.91
C ALA A 692 -4.73 -30.32 21.32
N GLN A 693 -5.12 -31.54 20.95
CA GLN A 693 -6.39 -32.15 21.38
C GLN A 693 -6.42 -32.48 22.88
N TRP A 694 -5.25 -32.63 23.52
CA TRP A 694 -5.16 -32.80 24.96
C TRP A 694 -5.34 -31.47 25.68
N ILE A 695 -4.56 -30.42 25.34
CA ILE A 695 -4.67 -29.12 26.01
C ILE A 695 -6.07 -28.49 25.90
N LYS A 696 -6.73 -28.61 24.73
CA LYS A 696 -8.08 -28.08 24.50
C LYS A 696 -9.16 -28.76 25.33
N ARG A 697 -8.93 -30.01 25.76
CA ARG A 697 -9.87 -30.76 26.62
C ARG A 697 -9.61 -30.49 28.10
N GLU A 698 -8.36 -30.36 28.52
CA GLU A 698 -8.02 -30.00 29.90
C GLU A 698 -8.17 -28.48 30.18
N GLY A 699 -8.42 -27.66 29.14
CA GLY A 699 -8.67 -26.22 29.27
C GLY A 699 -7.40 -25.38 29.45
N LEU A 700 -6.25 -25.85 28.97
CA LEU A 700 -4.99 -25.12 29.13
C LEU A 700 -4.89 -23.94 28.15
N ALA A 701 -4.08 -22.93 28.49
CA ALA A 701 -3.95 -21.70 27.72
C ALA A 701 -3.48 -21.90 26.27
N GLY A 702 -2.55 -22.83 26.01
CA GLY A 702 -2.00 -22.99 24.66
C GLY A 702 -0.83 -23.95 24.50
N LEU A 703 -0.25 -23.93 23.30
CA LEU A 703 1.01 -24.61 22.96
C LEU A 703 2.09 -23.57 22.64
N MET A 704 3.32 -23.86 23.04
CA MET A 704 4.53 -23.12 22.69
C MET A 704 5.50 -24.05 21.95
N PHE A 705 6.49 -23.55 21.20
CA PHE A 705 7.62 -24.37 20.76
C PHE A 705 8.98 -23.70 20.96
N TRP A 706 9.99 -24.54 21.23
CA TRP A 706 11.41 -24.19 21.14
C TRP A 706 12.07 -25.00 20.01
N GLU A 707 12.68 -24.39 18.99
CA GLU A 707 12.55 -22.98 18.54
C GLU A 707 12.50 -22.96 17.02
N TYR A 708 12.07 -21.86 16.39
CA TYR A 708 11.76 -21.89 14.95
C TYR A 708 12.95 -22.33 14.08
N GLY A 709 14.16 -21.90 14.44
CA GLY A 709 15.40 -22.26 13.74
C GLY A 709 15.79 -23.75 13.81
N THR A 710 15.04 -24.61 14.52
CA THR A 710 15.23 -26.07 14.50
C THR A 710 14.23 -26.83 13.62
N ASP A 711 13.24 -26.16 13.00
CA ASP A 711 12.43 -26.73 11.90
C ASP A 711 12.34 -25.79 10.69
N THR A 712 13.34 -25.84 9.81
CA THR A 712 13.32 -25.15 8.52
C THR A 712 12.44 -25.83 7.47
N THR A 713 11.73 -26.92 7.80
CA THR A 713 10.79 -27.60 6.88
C THR A 713 9.35 -27.10 7.00
N ASN A 714 9.05 -26.32 8.04
CA ASN A 714 7.70 -25.87 8.45
C ASN A 714 6.70 -26.99 8.82
N ILE A 715 7.06 -28.27 8.71
CA ILE A 715 6.14 -29.40 8.95
C ILE A 715 5.55 -29.39 10.37
N LEU A 716 6.30 -28.97 11.38
CA LEU A 716 5.80 -28.85 12.75
C LEU A 716 4.98 -27.58 12.98
N LEU A 717 5.30 -26.51 12.25
CA LEU A 717 4.57 -25.24 12.29
C LEU A 717 3.19 -25.35 11.62
N GLU A 718 3.11 -26.00 10.46
CA GLU A 718 1.85 -26.35 9.80
C GLU A 718 0.98 -27.22 10.71
N ALA A 719 1.56 -28.26 11.31
CA ALA A 719 0.85 -29.14 12.24
C ALA A 719 0.32 -28.40 13.47
N LEU A 720 1.05 -27.41 13.98
CA LEU A 720 0.59 -26.54 15.06
C LEU A 720 -0.59 -25.68 14.59
N LYS A 721 -0.48 -25.01 13.44
CA LYS A 721 -1.55 -24.17 12.85
C LYS A 721 -2.84 -24.95 12.65
N GLU A 722 -2.77 -26.12 12.02
CA GLU A 722 -3.92 -26.99 11.80
C GLU A 722 -4.52 -27.44 13.13
N SER A 723 -3.70 -27.87 14.10
CA SER A 723 -4.21 -28.43 15.35
C SER A 723 -4.79 -27.37 16.29
N MET A 724 -4.35 -26.12 16.18
CA MET A 724 -4.82 -25.00 16.99
C MET A 724 -6.05 -24.29 16.40
N TYR A 725 -6.12 -24.04 15.09
CA TYR A 725 -7.16 -23.16 14.52
C TYR A 725 -8.11 -23.80 13.50
N LYS A 726 -7.90 -25.07 13.11
CA LYS A 726 -8.81 -25.77 12.19
C LYS A 726 -10.04 -26.26 12.96
N GLU A 727 -11.21 -25.71 12.64
CA GLU A 727 -12.49 -26.25 13.10
C GLU A 727 -12.69 -27.68 12.55
N LYS A 728 -13.51 -28.49 13.25
CA LYS A 728 -13.70 -29.93 13.00
C LYS A 728 -15.05 -30.26 12.35
#